data_AF-A0A523W345-F1
#
_entry.id   AF-A0A523W345-F1
#
_cell.length_a   1.000
_cell.length_b   1.000
_cell.length_c   1.000
_cell.angle_alpha   90.00
_cell.angle_beta   90.00
_cell.angle_gamma   90.00
#
_symmetry.space_group_name_H-M   'P 1'
#
loop_
_entity.id
_entity.type
_entity.pdbx_description
1 polymer ?
#
loop_
_entity_poly.entity_id
_entity_poly.type
_entity_poly.pdbx_seq_one_letter_code
_entity_poly.pdbx_strand_id
1 'polypeptide(L)'
;MKDYRYIKFFEDLRVGDVPLVGGKNASLGELLSFGISVPLGFAVTSKAFDYVLDSNFYTIKEKKISLRELIARDIKKISNELKSEDIKAVEKVDKICANIRYVIEQSKIPDSLADEILEAYKTLIKKIGEESTFAVRSSATAEDLPDASFAGQQDTHLNISGENEILEYILKDMASVFTTRATMYRERAGFDHFTVKLSVGVQEMAGGLEGVKSSGVMFTEDPDSGNSNVVAIRGTWGLGELLVQGAEKGDEFLVFKHDPKKLRIIRRELVRKENMMIFSEGREQIGTEVIPVPEEKQMKYCLTDKEVLILADYAQKIREHYNTPMDIEWALSNNGKIYVVQARPETVHSQKGDTEEIFYLLEDPDKLEKDGYLVENSGTAIGRRIGYGKIKVIESINDAHLLREGDILITEETNPDWTSYMQNLGGVITQKGGPTCHAAIVSRELNISSIVGADNIVQIMKEKQREGNEYVTIDCSQGEPRIWLKAAEYDSDTIEFAKLPRTKTKVLVNLGIPKGALSSGKHPDGTGLARLEFIINDEIQIHPNALIDFEALIMRYDILLEQRKRIENIKKSDLYHKDPFSQEIIRLKQTLDKIRELTVGYDDKEEFYIHKLAEGIATIAAGVWKKLNEGSIAECVVRLSDFKTNEYANLVGGWIYEGEENNPMLGFRGCSRYVHDEFQNAFILELRAIKKAREWGLTNIVPMLPFCRSPEECKQIIEIMESEGLVRGQDGLKVYVMAEIPSNIICADLFCEYIDGFSVGSNDLTQLTYGVGRDNEKMIPLMNNYSYNTNSEAIRRSLSHLIKIAHEYGKKVGICGQAPSDDPDFLRFLVREGIDSLSLNFDTFARGRINTWRTEVIEAKLDDNNKAQSYKLLNECDNLINKIRIPRGKLRNMVRKQDKIVNKKLIETTEQFNQIFNNIQKISYDFVKTIDEREIKKFDDFYSDYENQIQEFEEKIPILKKEIREFGIY
;
A
#
# COMPACT_ATOMS: atom_id res chain seq x y z
N MET A 1 -17.15 -30.15 -37.94
CA MET A 1 -17.25 -28.74 -37.50
C MET A 1 -17.13 -27.88 -38.75
N LYS A 2 -17.96 -26.84 -38.88
CA LYS A 2 -17.78 -25.85 -39.96
C LYS A 2 -16.46 -25.13 -39.71
N ASP A 3 -15.65 -24.97 -40.76
CA ASP A 3 -14.32 -24.36 -40.68
C ASP A 3 -14.47 -22.85 -40.91
N TYR A 4 -14.62 -22.07 -39.83
CA TYR A 4 -14.71 -20.61 -39.90
C TYR A 4 -13.34 -20.02 -40.28
N ARG A 5 -13.31 -19.06 -41.21
CA ARG A 5 -12.06 -18.46 -41.68
C ARG A 5 -11.60 -17.33 -40.78
N TYR A 6 -12.55 -16.57 -40.22
CA TYR A 6 -12.28 -15.35 -39.46
C TYR A 6 -12.78 -15.41 -38.01
N ILE A 7 -13.50 -16.47 -37.62
CA ILE A 7 -14.12 -16.61 -36.29
C ILE A 7 -13.54 -17.79 -35.52
N LYS A 8 -13.41 -17.64 -34.20
CA LYS A 8 -13.09 -18.72 -33.26
C LYS A 8 -13.96 -18.61 -32.01
N PHE A 9 -14.60 -19.70 -31.59
CA PHE A 9 -15.35 -19.72 -30.32
C PHE A 9 -14.39 -19.81 -29.13
N PHE A 10 -14.74 -19.19 -28.00
CA PHE A 10 -13.87 -19.16 -26.82
C PHE A 10 -13.48 -20.55 -26.31
N GLU A 11 -14.39 -21.54 -26.42
CA GLU A 11 -14.14 -22.94 -26.04
C GLU A 11 -12.94 -23.57 -26.80
N ASP A 12 -12.69 -23.09 -28.03
CA ASP A 12 -11.65 -23.58 -28.91
C ASP A 12 -10.33 -22.80 -28.79
N LEU A 13 -10.30 -21.71 -28.01
CA LEU A 13 -9.13 -20.84 -27.84
C LEU A 13 -8.21 -21.28 -26.71
N ARG A 14 -6.91 -21.11 -26.89
CA ARG A 14 -5.88 -21.30 -25.86
C ARG A 14 -4.91 -20.13 -25.83
N VAL A 15 -4.04 -20.05 -24.82
CA VAL A 15 -2.99 -19.02 -24.72
C VAL A 15 -2.09 -18.94 -25.97
N GLY A 16 -1.90 -20.05 -26.69
CA GLY A 16 -1.15 -20.07 -27.94
C GLY A 16 -1.77 -19.25 -29.09
N ASP A 17 -3.06 -18.90 -28.99
CA ASP A 17 -3.80 -18.19 -30.03
C ASP A 17 -3.69 -16.65 -29.94
N VAL A 18 -2.92 -16.11 -28.99
CA VAL A 18 -2.73 -14.64 -28.80
C VAL A 18 -2.43 -13.89 -30.12
N PRO A 19 -1.56 -14.35 -31.04
CA PRO A 19 -1.33 -13.65 -32.31
C PRO A 19 -2.57 -13.58 -33.23
N LEU A 20 -3.53 -14.48 -33.03
CA LEU A 20 -4.75 -14.58 -33.82
C LEU A 20 -5.93 -13.82 -33.20
N VAL A 21 -6.09 -13.86 -31.88
CA VAL A 21 -7.29 -13.34 -31.19
C VAL A 21 -7.01 -12.30 -30.11
N GLY A 22 -5.75 -11.92 -29.93
CA GLY A 22 -5.35 -11.01 -28.85
C GLY A 22 -5.28 -11.69 -27.48
N GLY A 23 -4.72 -10.94 -26.54
CA GLY A 23 -4.48 -11.37 -25.15
C GLY A 23 -5.72 -11.80 -24.39
N LYS A 24 -6.68 -10.87 -24.25
CA LYS A 24 -7.95 -11.08 -23.54
C LYS A 24 -8.74 -12.29 -24.05
N ASN A 25 -8.99 -12.39 -25.36
CA ASN A 25 -9.80 -13.49 -25.89
C ASN A 25 -9.11 -14.85 -25.70
N ALA A 26 -7.80 -14.92 -25.90
CA ALA A 26 -7.02 -16.14 -25.64
C ALA A 26 -7.08 -16.54 -24.17
N SER A 27 -6.97 -15.57 -23.25
CA SER A 27 -7.09 -15.78 -21.82
C SER A 27 -8.48 -16.31 -21.43
N LEU A 28 -9.57 -15.74 -21.97
CA LEU A 28 -10.93 -16.21 -21.70
C LEU A 28 -11.15 -17.68 -22.13
N GLY A 29 -10.61 -18.08 -23.28
CA GLY A 29 -10.67 -19.46 -23.72
C GLY A 29 -9.83 -20.41 -22.87
N GLU A 30 -8.66 -19.95 -22.41
CA GLU A 30 -7.81 -20.72 -21.51
C GLU A 30 -8.50 -20.98 -20.17
N LEU A 31 -9.12 -19.96 -19.56
CA LEU A 31 -9.90 -20.07 -18.32
C LEU A 31 -10.98 -21.16 -18.40
N LEU A 32 -11.74 -21.20 -19.51
CA LEU A 32 -12.74 -22.23 -19.74
C LEU A 32 -12.15 -23.64 -19.77
N SER A 33 -10.92 -23.78 -20.30
CA SER A 33 -10.28 -25.09 -20.49
C SER A 33 -9.96 -25.84 -19.19
N PHE A 34 -9.81 -25.12 -18.07
CA PHE A 34 -9.53 -25.71 -16.75
C PHE A 34 -10.66 -25.47 -15.72
N GLY A 35 -11.86 -25.09 -16.19
CA GLY A 35 -13.07 -25.11 -15.37
C GLY A 35 -13.40 -23.82 -14.62
N ILE A 36 -12.82 -22.68 -15.00
CA ILE A 36 -13.29 -21.36 -14.55
C ILE A 36 -14.52 -20.96 -15.37
N SER A 37 -15.56 -20.51 -14.68
CA SER A 37 -16.80 -20.06 -15.33
C SER A 37 -16.58 -18.73 -16.04
N VAL A 38 -16.67 -18.74 -17.38
CA VAL A 38 -16.58 -17.55 -18.24
C VAL A 38 -17.83 -17.49 -19.12
N PRO A 39 -18.41 -16.30 -19.38
CA PRO A 39 -19.54 -16.19 -20.29
C PRO A 39 -19.15 -16.64 -21.71
N LEU A 40 -20.09 -17.31 -22.39
CA LEU A 40 -19.83 -17.87 -23.73
C LEU A 40 -19.62 -16.74 -24.75
N GLY A 41 -18.82 -17.01 -25.78
CA GLY A 41 -18.53 -16.01 -26.80
C GLY A 41 -17.71 -16.53 -27.97
N PHE A 42 -17.42 -15.63 -28.91
CA PHE A 42 -16.52 -15.87 -30.02
C PHE A 42 -15.64 -14.65 -30.29
N ALA A 43 -14.44 -14.89 -30.83
CA ALA A 43 -13.50 -13.87 -31.27
C ALA A 43 -13.54 -13.72 -32.79
N VAL A 44 -13.67 -12.48 -33.24
CA VAL A 44 -13.37 -12.03 -34.60
C VAL A 44 -11.85 -11.82 -34.68
N THR A 45 -11.18 -12.67 -35.44
CA THR A 45 -9.71 -12.77 -35.46
C THR A 45 -9.03 -11.54 -36.04
N SER A 46 -7.74 -11.37 -35.75
CA SER A 46 -6.87 -10.32 -36.29
C SER A 46 -6.79 -10.30 -37.82
N LYS A 47 -7.08 -11.44 -38.48
CA LYS A 47 -7.19 -11.54 -39.94
C LYS A 47 -8.41 -10.80 -40.49
N ALA A 48 -9.49 -10.72 -39.72
CA ALA A 48 -10.70 -9.99 -40.09
C ALA A 48 -10.43 -8.48 -40.13
N PHE A 49 -9.66 -7.97 -39.16
CA PHE A 49 -9.24 -6.58 -39.11
C PHE A 49 -8.45 -6.20 -40.37
N ASP A 50 -7.44 -6.99 -40.75
CA ASP A 50 -6.71 -6.79 -42.02
C ASP A 50 -7.66 -6.77 -43.22
N TYR A 51 -8.61 -7.71 -43.26
CA TYR A 51 -9.54 -7.83 -44.37
C TYR A 51 -10.46 -6.60 -44.51
N VAL A 52 -10.89 -5.99 -43.41
CA VAL A 52 -11.64 -4.72 -43.41
C VAL A 52 -10.76 -3.57 -43.95
N LEU A 53 -9.51 -3.47 -43.49
CA LEU A 53 -8.59 -2.41 -43.92
C LEU A 53 -8.22 -2.51 -45.42
N ASP A 54 -8.14 -3.73 -45.95
CA ASP A 54 -7.69 -3.98 -47.33
C ASP A 54 -8.85 -3.96 -48.35
N SER A 55 -10.09 -4.13 -47.89
CA SER A 55 -11.27 -4.21 -48.77
C SER A 55 -12.03 -2.89 -48.92
N ASN A 56 -11.73 -1.88 -48.10
CA ASN A 56 -12.34 -0.55 -48.17
C ASN A 56 -11.43 0.43 -48.93
N PHE A 57 -12.01 1.24 -49.81
CA PHE A 57 -11.26 2.13 -50.70
C PHE A 57 -11.84 3.54 -50.74
N TYR A 58 -10.96 4.54 -50.81
CA TYR A 58 -11.29 5.97 -50.89
C TYR A 58 -10.63 6.61 -52.11
N THR A 59 -11.30 7.62 -52.68
CA THR A 59 -10.76 8.39 -53.81
C THR A 59 -10.19 9.70 -53.31
N ILE A 60 -8.87 9.86 -53.41
CA ILE A 60 -8.17 11.11 -53.06
C ILE A 60 -7.38 11.60 -54.26
N LYS A 61 -7.67 12.82 -54.73
CA LYS A 61 -7.00 13.43 -55.91
C LYS A 61 -6.97 12.47 -57.11
N GLU A 62 -8.12 11.88 -57.45
CA GLU A 62 -8.31 10.95 -58.58
C GLU A 62 -7.56 9.60 -58.47
N LYS A 63 -6.92 9.30 -57.33
CA LYS A 63 -6.34 7.98 -57.05
C LYS A 63 -7.18 7.22 -56.04
N LYS A 64 -7.46 5.95 -56.36
CA LYS A 64 -8.09 4.99 -55.45
C LYS A 64 -7.02 4.45 -54.52
N ILE A 65 -7.17 4.67 -53.23
CA ILE A 65 -6.30 4.15 -52.17
C ILE A 65 -7.11 3.29 -51.21
N SER A 66 -6.49 2.27 -50.63
CA SER A 66 -7.11 1.47 -49.57
C SER A 66 -7.23 2.25 -48.26
N LEU A 67 -8.10 1.80 -47.36
CA LEU A 67 -8.19 2.32 -46.00
C LEU A 67 -6.85 2.19 -45.27
N ARG A 68 -6.15 1.07 -45.42
CA ARG A 68 -4.80 0.87 -44.87
C ARG A 68 -3.82 1.97 -45.30
N GLU A 69 -3.79 2.30 -46.59
CA GLU A 69 -2.90 3.35 -47.13
C GLU A 69 -3.27 4.75 -46.61
N LEU A 70 -4.57 5.01 -46.41
CA LEU A 70 -5.05 6.26 -45.83
C LEU A 70 -4.57 6.41 -44.37
N ILE A 71 -4.76 5.37 -43.55
CA ILE A 71 -4.33 5.36 -42.15
C ILE A 71 -2.79 5.47 -42.06
N ALA A 72 -2.05 4.77 -42.92
CA ALA A 72 -0.59 4.84 -42.95
C ALA A 72 -0.07 6.27 -43.24
N ARG A 73 -0.82 7.05 -44.03
CA ARG A 73 -0.50 8.46 -44.28
C ARG A 73 -0.73 9.33 -43.05
N ASP A 74 -1.79 9.09 -42.29
CA ASP A 74 -2.12 9.85 -41.09
C ASP A 74 -1.18 9.51 -39.93
N ILE A 75 -0.80 8.24 -39.76
CA ILE A 75 0.26 7.82 -38.82
C ILE A 75 1.56 8.58 -39.09
N LYS A 76 2.00 8.71 -40.35
CA LYS A 76 3.20 9.51 -40.69
C LYS A 76 3.11 10.97 -40.26
N LYS A 77 1.91 11.55 -40.18
CA LYS A 77 1.73 12.91 -39.63
C LYS A 77 1.92 12.88 -38.12
N ILE A 78 1.35 11.89 -37.43
CA ILE A 78 1.52 11.67 -35.98
C ILE A 78 3.01 11.54 -35.63
N SER A 79 3.76 10.66 -36.30
CA SER A 79 5.19 10.46 -36.03
C SER A 79 6.02 11.72 -36.25
N ASN A 80 5.58 12.64 -37.13
CA ASN A 80 6.28 13.92 -37.34
C ASN A 80 5.94 14.96 -36.26
N GLU A 81 4.69 15.02 -35.80
CA GLU A 81 4.29 15.93 -34.71
C GLU A 81 4.93 15.52 -33.37
N LEU A 82 5.05 14.21 -33.10
CA LEU A 82 5.62 13.68 -31.85
C LEU A 82 7.14 13.89 -31.70
N LYS A 83 7.87 14.21 -32.78
CA LYS A 83 9.30 14.59 -32.71
C LYS A 83 9.54 15.87 -31.90
N SER A 84 8.52 16.69 -31.68
CA SER A 84 8.68 17.98 -30.99
C SER A 84 8.66 17.88 -29.46
N GLU A 85 8.30 16.73 -28.87
CA GLU A 85 8.16 16.50 -27.41
C GLU A 85 7.41 17.61 -26.64
N ASP A 86 6.51 18.33 -27.32
CA ASP A 86 5.68 19.40 -26.75
C ASP A 86 4.30 18.84 -26.37
N ILE A 87 3.77 19.24 -25.21
CA ILE A 87 2.38 18.95 -24.80
C ILE A 87 1.37 19.45 -25.86
N LYS A 88 1.68 20.51 -26.62
CA LYS A 88 0.86 20.96 -27.76
C LYS A 88 0.81 19.97 -28.94
N ALA A 89 1.78 19.06 -29.05
CA ALA A 89 1.74 17.99 -30.04
C ALA A 89 0.62 16.99 -29.74
N VAL A 90 0.28 16.78 -28.45
CA VAL A 90 -0.76 15.85 -28.00
C VAL A 90 -2.12 16.23 -28.60
N GLU A 91 -2.50 17.52 -28.59
CA GLU A 91 -3.78 17.99 -29.14
C GLU A 91 -3.91 17.73 -30.65
N LYS A 92 -2.83 17.90 -31.41
CA LYS A 92 -2.85 17.63 -32.85
C LYS A 92 -2.94 16.13 -33.15
N VAL A 93 -2.22 15.32 -32.37
CA VAL A 93 -2.28 13.86 -32.48
C VAL A 93 -3.68 13.36 -32.16
N ASP A 94 -4.34 13.95 -31.16
CA ASP A 94 -5.71 13.61 -30.80
C ASP A 94 -6.70 13.80 -31.96
N LYS A 95 -6.63 14.96 -32.64
CA LYS A 95 -7.47 15.23 -33.83
C LYS A 95 -7.21 14.25 -34.98
N ILE A 96 -5.96 13.85 -35.20
CA ILE A 96 -5.63 12.87 -36.26
C ILE A 96 -6.16 11.48 -35.88
N CYS A 97 -5.98 11.07 -34.62
CA CYS A 97 -6.49 9.79 -34.11
C CYS A 97 -8.02 9.73 -34.19
N ALA A 98 -8.72 10.80 -33.80
CA ALA A 98 -10.17 10.91 -33.96
C ALA A 98 -10.62 10.73 -35.42
N ASN A 99 -9.90 11.33 -36.38
CA ASN A 99 -10.19 11.15 -37.80
C ASN A 99 -9.95 9.70 -38.28
N ILE A 100 -8.85 9.06 -37.85
CA ILE A 100 -8.58 7.65 -38.18
C ILE A 100 -9.73 6.77 -37.69
N ARG A 101 -10.15 6.96 -36.43
CA ARG A 101 -11.26 6.19 -35.83
C ARG A 101 -12.56 6.36 -36.60
N TYR A 102 -12.95 7.61 -36.87
CA TYR A 102 -14.15 7.92 -37.64
C TYR A 102 -14.17 7.22 -39.00
N VAL A 103 -13.06 7.21 -39.74
CA VAL A 103 -13.01 6.56 -41.06
C VAL A 103 -13.15 5.03 -40.95
N ILE A 104 -12.59 4.40 -39.92
CA ILE A 104 -12.76 2.97 -39.67
C ILE A 104 -14.22 2.65 -39.31
N GLU A 105 -14.84 3.43 -38.42
CA GLU A 105 -16.23 3.27 -38.02
C GLU A 105 -17.22 3.38 -39.18
N GLN A 106 -16.91 4.22 -40.20
CA GLN A 106 -17.73 4.39 -41.40
C GLN A 106 -17.42 3.37 -42.52
N SER A 107 -16.52 2.41 -42.28
CA SER A 107 -16.13 1.41 -43.28
C SER A 107 -17.16 0.30 -43.41
N LYS A 108 -17.20 -0.39 -44.57
CA LYS A 108 -18.08 -1.54 -44.77
C LYS A 108 -17.36 -2.83 -44.36
N ILE A 109 -17.97 -3.64 -43.49
CA ILE A 109 -17.53 -5.03 -43.28
C ILE A 109 -17.81 -5.82 -44.58
N PRO A 110 -16.81 -6.49 -45.18
CA PRO A 110 -17.02 -7.30 -46.39
C PRO A 110 -18.12 -8.35 -46.19
N ASP A 111 -18.98 -8.55 -47.19
CA ASP A 111 -20.19 -9.39 -47.04
C ASP A 111 -19.87 -10.81 -46.53
N SER A 112 -18.79 -11.42 -47.04
CA SER A 112 -18.34 -12.76 -46.57
C SER A 112 -17.92 -12.80 -45.09
N LEU A 113 -17.37 -11.72 -44.55
CA LEU A 113 -17.02 -11.61 -43.14
C LEU A 113 -18.27 -11.34 -42.29
N ALA A 114 -19.17 -10.48 -42.77
CA ALA A 114 -20.44 -10.21 -42.10
C ALA A 114 -21.28 -11.49 -41.97
N ASP A 115 -21.38 -12.29 -43.02
CA ASP A 115 -22.09 -13.57 -43.00
C ASP A 115 -21.51 -14.54 -41.95
N GLU A 116 -20.17 -14.66 -41.87
CA GLU A 116 -19.51 -15.50 -40.84
C GLU A 116 -19.79 -15.00 -39.42
N ILE A 117 -19.73 -13.67 -39.18
CA ILE A 117 -20.03 -13.06 -37.88
C ILE A 117 -21.48 -13.33 -37.47
N LEU A 118 -22.44 -13.08 -38.37
CA LEU A 118 -23.86 -13.27 -38.09
C LEU A 118 -24.22 -14.74 -37.89
N GLU A 119 -23.59 -15.66 -38.62
CA GLU A 119 -23.74 -17.09 -38.38
C GLU A 119 -23.19 -17.52 -37.02
N ALA A 120 -22.02 -17.00 -36.63
CA ALA A 120 -21.43 -17.27 -35.32
C ALA A 120 -22.30 -16.71 -34.19
N TYR A 121 -22.85 -15.50 -34.36
CA TYR A 121 -23.81 -14.87 -33.45
C TYR A 121 -25.06 -15.71 -33.24
N LYS A 122 -25.70 -16.17 -34.33
CA LYS A 122 -26.86 -17.09 -34.28
C LYS A 122 -26.53 -18.41 -33.59
N THR A 123 -25.33 -18.93 -33.84
CA THR A 123 -24.84 -20.17 -33.22
C THR A 123 -24.62 -19.97 -31.72
N LEU A 124 -24.08 -18.82 -31.31
CA LEU A 124 -23.89 -18.46 -29.90
C LEU A 124 -25.22 -18.36 -29.16
N ILE A 125 -26.22 -17.63 -29.70
CA ILE A 125 -27.57 -17.55 -29.11
C ILE A 125 -28.17 -18.94 -28.94
N LYS A 126 -28.04 -19.80 -29.96
CA LYS A 126 -28.54 -21.19 -29.88
C LYS A 126 -27.84 -22.01 -28.80
N LYS A 127 -26.54 -21.80 -28.57
CA LYS A 127 -25.77 -22.47 -27.51
C LYS A 127 -26.19 -21.99 -26.12
N ILE A 128 -26.44 -20.69 -25.96
CA ILE A 128 -26.96 -20.09 -24.73
C ILE A 128 -28.34 -20.67 -24.39
N GLY A 129 -29.20 -20.81 -25.42
CA GLY A 129 -30.51 -21.45 -25.30
C GLY A 129 -31.67 -20.47 -25.05
N GLU A 130 -31.37 -19.18 -24.88
CA GLU A 130 -32.33 -18.10 -24.69
C GLU A 130 -31.85 -16.79 -25.36
N GLU A 131 -32.73 -15.80 -25.44
CA GLU A 131 -32.34 -14.45 -25.87
C GLU A 131 -31.41 -13.82 -24.82
N SER A 132 -30.35 -13.15 -25.29
CA SER A 132 -29.32 -12.58 -24.41
C SER A 132 -28.74 -11.30 -25.02
N THR A 133 -28.00 -10.54 -24.22
CA THR A 133 -27.25 -9.36 -24.66
C THR A 133 -25.76 -9.62 -24.54
N PHE A 134 -24.95 -8.83 -25.23
CA PHE A 134 -23.54 -9.12 -25.45
C PHE A 134 -22.65 -7.93 -25.11
N ALA A 135 -21.48 -8.21 -24.57
CA ALA A 135 -20.33 -7.31 -24.53
C ALA A 135 -19.53 -7.48 -25.82
N VAL A 136 -19.24 -6.36 -26.49
CA VAL A 136 -18.32 -6.30 -27.62
C VAL A 136 -17.05 -5.65 -27.09
N ARG A 137 -15.93 -6.39 -27.15
CA ARG A 137 -14.66 -6.02 -26.50
C ARG A 137 -13.49 -6.11 -27.45
N SER A 138 -12.69 -5.07 -27.42
CA SER A 138 -11.39 -5.01 -28.07
C SER A 138 -10.35 -5.88 -27.36
N SER A 139 -9.57 -6.64 -28.16
CA SER A 139 -8.44 -7.46 -27.69
C SER A 139 -7.26 -7.34 -28.65
N ALA A 140 -6.21 -6.64 -28.25
CA ALA A 140 -5.03 -6.45 -29.09
C ALA A 140 -4.03 -7.62 -28.95
N THR A 141 -3.33 -7.90 -30.05
CA THR A 141 -2.27 -8.93 -30.15
C THR A 141 -1.00 -8.60 -29.36
N ALA A 142 -0.84 -7.34 -28.92
CA ALA A 142 0.31 -6.87 -28.15
C ALA A 142 -0.10 -6.31 -26.77
N GLU A 143 -1.34 -6.56 -26.33
CA GLU A 143 -1.92 -6.01 -25.09
C GLU A 143 -1.24 -6.51 -23.81
N ASP A 144 -0.69 -7.73 -23.87
CA ASP A 144 -0.09 -8.45 -22.73
C ASP A 144 1.44 -8.56 -22.83
N LEU A 145 2.11 -7.71 -23.63
CA LEU A 145 3.57 -7.72 -23.67
C LEU A 145 4.12 -7.26 -22.30
N PRO A 146 5.16 -7.92 -21.76
CA PRO A 146 5.69 -7.62 -20.42
C PRO A 146 6.04 -6.15 -20.19
N ASP A 147 6.50 -5.45 -21.24
CA ASP A 147 6.91 -4.04 -21.18
C ASP A 147 5.83 -3.05 -21.67
N ALA A 148 4.61 -3.53 -21.96
CA ALA A 148 3.54 -2.73 -22.57
C ALA A 148 2.16 -2.94 -21.93
N SER A 149 1.80 -2.10 -20.96
CA SER A 149 0.43 -2.07 -20.44
C SER A 149 -0.47 -1.19 -21.33
N PHE A 150 -1.23 -1.83 -22.23
CA PHE A 150 -2.32 -1.18 -22.97
C PHE A 150 -3.62 -1.08 -22.12
N ALA A 151 -3.50 -1.20 -20.79
CA ALA A 151 -4.61 -1.32 -19.86
C ALA A 151 -5.58 -0.12 -19.90
N GLY A 152 -6.87 -0.42 -20.10
CA GLY A 152 -7.96 0.59 -20.11
C GLY A 152 -7.84 1.60 -21.25
N GLN A 153 -7.16 1.27 -22.35
CA GLN A 153 -6.95 2.18 -23.49
C GLN A 153 -7.90 1.96 -24.67
N GLN A 154 -8.68 0.87 -24.63
CA GLN A 154 -9.51 0.41 -25.73
C GLN A 154 -10.96 0.29 -25.28
N ASP A 155 -11.88 0.51 -26.21
CA ASP A 155 -13.30 0.62 -25.92
C ASP A 155 -13.90 -0.74 -25.55
N THR A 156 -14.89 -0.71 -24.66
CA THR A 156 -15.75 -1.83 -24.30
C THR A 156 -17.19 -1.36 -24.36
N HIS A 157 -18.02 -2.10 -25.09
CA HIS A 157 -19.42 -1.77 -25.27
C HIS A 157 -20.29 -2.87 -24.65
N LEU A 158 -21.12 -2.47 -23.70
CA LEU A 158 -21.93 -3.38 -22.90
C LEU A 158 -23.41 -3.32 -23.31
N ASN A 159 -24.13 -4.42 -23.09
CA ASN A 159 -25.57 -4.54 -23.36
C ASN A 159 -25.95 -4.30 -24.84
N ILE A 160 -25.24 -4.97 -25.75
CA ILE A 160 -25.50 -4.91 -27.19
C ILE A 160 -26.36 -6.10 -27.63
N SER A 161 -27.37 -5.85 -28.46
CA SER A 161 -28.23 -6.88 -29.04
C SER A 161 -28.66 -6.48 -30.44
N GLY A 162 -28.79 -7.45 -31.34
CA GLY A 162 -29.21 -7.23 -32.73
C GLY A 162 -28.07 -7.42 -33.73
N GLU A 163 -28.43 -7.91 -34.92
CA GLU A 163 -27.46 -8.26 -35.97
C GLU A 163 -26.69 -7.04 -36.49
N ASN A 164 -27.36 -5.90 -36.66
CA ASN A 164 -26.75 -4.68 -37.19
C ASN A 164 -25.80 -4.05 -36.17
N GLU A 165 -26.22 -4.05 -34.91
CA GLU A 165 -25.52 -3.44 -33.80
C GLU A 165 -24.24 -4.22 -33.50
N ILE A 166 -24.26 -5.56 -33.54
CA ILE A 166 -23.05 -6.37 -33.42
C ILE A 166 -22.02 -5.97 -34.49
N LEU A 167 -22.44 -5.79 -35.75
CA LEU A 167 -21.53 -5.38 -36.82
C LEU A 167 -21.00 -3.95 -36.63
N GLU A 168 -21.85 -3.02 -36.19
CA GLU A 168 -21.47 -1.63 -35.90
C GLU A 168 -20.44 -1.55 -34.78
N TYR A 169 -20.69 -2.22 -33.65
CA TYR A 169 -19.81 -2.19 -32.49
C TYR A 169 -18.50 -2.94 -32.71
N ILE A 170 -18.47 -3.96 -33.59
CA ILE A 170 -17.21 -4.57 -34.03
C ILE A 170 -16.32 -3.54 -34.76
N LEU A 171 -16.89 -2.66 -35.59
CA LEU A 171 -16.11 -1.59 -36.25
C LEU A 171 -15.62 -0.53 -35.26
N LYS A 172 -16.45 -0.15 -34.27
CA LYS A 172 -16.06 0.77 -33.19
C LYS A 172 -14.88 0.21 -32.40
N ASP A 173 -14.95 -1.07 -32.01
CA ASP A 173 -13.83 -1.73 -31.32
C ASP A 173 -12.58 -1.79 -32.21
N MET A 174 -12.73 -2.14 -33.50
CA MET A 174 -11.63 -2.09 -34.48
C MET A 174 -10.98 -0.70 -34.58
N ALA A 175 -11.77 0.36 -34.48
CA ALA A 175 -11.27 1.73 -34.46
C ALA A 175 -10.51 2.07 -33.17
N SER A 176 -10.91 1.51 -32.02
CA SER A 176 -10.33 1.80 -30.69
C SER A 176 -8.81 1.54 -30.59
N VAL A 177 -8.24 0.69 -31.45
CA VAL A 177 -6.77 0.51 -31.51
C VAL A 177 -6.04 1.83 -31.83
N PHE A 178 -6.73 2.79 -32.46
CA PHE A 178 -6.23 4.13 -32.80
C PHE A 178 -6.76 5.23 -31.87
N THR A 179 -7.07 4.92 -30.61
CA THR A 179 -7.19 5.99 -29.59
C THR A 179 -5.88 6.76 -29.47
N THR A 180 -5.97 8.02 -29.05
CA THR A 180 -4.81 8.92 -28.90
C THR A 180 -3.76 8.30 -27.98
N ARG A 181 -4.21 7.72 -26.86
CA ARG A 181 -3.37 7.03 -25.88
C ARG A 181 -2.65 5.82 -26.50
N ALA A 182 -3.38 4.90 -27.12
CA ALA A 182 -2.79 3.69 -27.71
C ALA A 182 -1.83 3.99 -28.88
N THR A 183 -2.12 5.03 -29.66
CA THR A 183 -1.29 5.44 -30.80
C THR A 183 0.00 6.11 -30.34
N MET A 184 -0.07 7.03 -29.36
CA MET A 184 1.12 7.68 -28.80
C MET A 184 2.03 6.68 -28.09
N TYR A 185 1.46 5.73 -27.36
CA TYR A 185 2.24 4.67 -26.72
C TYR A 185 3.04 3.86 -27.75
N ARG A 186 2.38 3.39 -28.83
CA ARG A 186 3.04 2.61 -29.89
C ARG A 186 4.15 3.37 -30.60
N GLU A 187 3.93 4.65 -30.91
CA GLU A 187 4.96 5.52 -31.50
C GLU A 187 6.20 5.62 -30.61
N ARG A 188 6.01 5.84 -29.30
CA ARG A 188 7.12 5.98 -28.34
C ARG A 188 7.87 4.67 -28.11
N ALA A 189 7.15 3.56 -28.05
CA ALA A 189 7.74 2.23 -27.95
C ALA A 189 8.41 1.76 -29.26
N GLY A 190 8.23 2.50 -30.36
CA GLY A 190 8.78 2.15 -31.68
C GLY A 190 8.08 0.95 -32.33
N PHE A 191 6.84 0.63 -31.91
CA PHE A 191 6.06 -0.44 -32.51
C PHE A 191 5.44 0.01 -33.84
N ASP A 192 5.46 -0.87 -34.85
CA ASP A 192 4.73 -0.62 -36.08
C ASP A 192 3.21 -0.76 -35.85
N HIS A 193 2.44 0.27 -36.22
CA HIS A 193 1.00 0.35 -35.97
C HIS A 193 0.16 -0.73 -36.66
N PHE A 194 0.68 -1.37 -37.71
CA PHE A 194 -0.01 -2.45 -38.41
C PHE A 194 0.45 -3.84 -37.97
N THR A 195 1.60 -3.96 -37.30
CA THR A 195 2.00 -5.21 -36.62
C THR A 195 1.14 -5.51 -35.40
N VAL A 196 0.73 -4.48 -34.64
CA VAL A 196 -0.25 -4.63 -33.57
C VAL A 196 -1.66 -4.69 -34.17
N LYS A 197 -2.17 -5.91 -34.33
CA LYS A 197 -3.52 -6.15 -34.85
C LYS A 197 -4.53 -6.24 -33.72
N LEU A 198 -5.78 -5.93 -34.04
CA LEU A 198 -6.90 -6.06 -33.12
C LEU A 198 -7.78 -7.27 -33.47
N SER A 199 -8.21 -7.97 -32.44
CA SER A 199 -9.33 -8.92 -32.47
C SER A 199 -10.49 -8.34 -31.65
N VAL A 200 -11.72 -8.72 -31.99
CA VAL A 200 -12.91 -8.29 -31.26
C VAL A 200 -13.60 -9.51 -30.67
N GLY A 201 -13.78 -9.55 -29.36
CA GLY A 201 -14.56 -10.56 -28.65
C GLY A 201 -16.03 -10.15 -28.57
N VAL A 202 -16.92 -11.03 -29.03
CA VAL A 202 -18.37 -10.93 -28.79
C VAL A 202 -18.72 -11.95 -27.72
N GLN A 203 -19.01 -11.46 -26.52
CA GLN A 203 -19.19 -12.25 -25.32
C GLN A 203 -20.58 -12.03 -24.74
N GLU A 204 -21.25 -13.08 -24.27
CA GLU A 204 -22.50 -12.96 -23.53
C GLU A 204 -22.32 -12.09 -22.27
N MET A 205 -23.28 -11.20 -21.99
CA MET A 205 -23.30 -10.48 -20.72
C MET A 205 -23.44 -11.46 -19.55
N ALA A 206 -22.68 -11.24 -18.47
CA ALA A 206 -22.78 -12.08 -17.29
C ALA A 206 -24.20 -12.01 -16.70
N GLY A 207 -24.93 -13.13 -16.72
CA GLY A 207 -26.33 -13.20 -16.30
C GLY A 207 -27.36 -12.90 -17.40
N GLY A 208 -26.94 -12.68 -18.64
CA GLY A 208 -27.83 -12.45 -19.78
C GLY A 208 -28.80 -11.30 -19.55
N LEU A 209 -30.07 -11.49 -19.91
CA LEU A 209 -31.14 -10.49 -19.72
C LEU A 209 -31.50 -10.23 -18.25
N GLU A 210 -31.18 -11.17 -17.34
CA GLU A 210 -31.43 -10.96 -15.91
C GLU A 210 -30.47 -9.91 -15.31
N GLY A 211 -29.32 -9.69 -15.95
CA GLY A 211 -28.34 -8.70 -15.55
C GLY A 211 -27.45 -9.10 -14.39
N VAL A 212 -26.62 -8.14 -13.97
CA VAL A 212 -25.56 -8.31 -12.97
C VAL A 212 -26.01 -7.76 -11.63
N LYS A 213 -25.88 -8.57 -10.57
CA LYS A 213 -26.12 -8.15 -9.18
C LYS A 213 -24.98 -7.25 -8.71
N SER A 214 -23.76 -7.76 -8.83
CA SER A 214 -22.53 -7.08 -8.43
C SER A 214 -21.37 -7.52 -9.29
N SER A 215 -20.35 -6.68 -9.39
CA SER A 215 -19.14 -6.99 -10.15
C SER A 215 -17.97 -6.17 -9.63
N GLY A 216 -16.77 -6.51 -10.09
CA GLY A 216 -15.58 -5.76 -9.76
C GLY A 216 -14.31 -6.46 -10.18
N VAL A 217 -13.25 -6.19 -9.42
CA VAL A 217 -11.88 -6.62 -9.72
C VAL A 217 -11.33 -7.44 -8.56
N MET A 218 -10.42 -8.35 -8.85
CA MET A 218 -9.65 -9.05 -7.84
C MET A 218 -8.22 -9.28 -8.28
N PHE A 219 -7.30 -9.16 -7.33
CA PHE A 219 -5.88 -9.32 -7.52
C PHE A 219 -5.41 -10.51 -6.71
N THR A 220 -4.62 -11.37 -7.35
CA THR A 220 -4.10 -12.57 -6.68
C THR A 220 -3.01 -12.27 -5.67
N GLU A 221 -2.59 -11.01 -5.54
CA GLU A 221 -1.74 -10.47 -4.48
C GLU A 221 -2.21 -9.05 -4.16
N ASP A 222 -1.73 -8.47 -3.07
CA ASP A 222 -2.06 -7.09 -2.77
C ASP A 222 -1.49 -6.16 -3.87
N PRO A 223 -2.33 -5.44 -4.62
CA PRO A 223 -1.88 -4.62 -5.75
C PRO A 223 -1.05 -3.41 -5.30
N ASP A 224 -1.13 -3.05 -4.02
CA ASP A 224 -0.44 -1.87 -3.47
C ASP A 224 1.01 -2.19 -3.08
N SER A 225 1.22 -3.35 -2.45
CA SER A 225 2.50 -3.79 -1.89
C SER A 225 3.18 -4.94 -2.64
N GLY A 226 2.47 -5.61 -3.54
CA GLY A 226 2.94 -6.87 -4.14
C GLY A 226 3.02 -8.01 -3.11
N ASN A 227 2.30 -7.89 -1.99
CA ASN A 227 2.32 -8.92 -0.95
C ASN A 227 1.52 -10.14 -1.41
N SER A 228 2.25 -11.20 -1.70
CA SER A 228 1.68 -12.45 -2.23
C SER A 228 0.92 -13.30 -1.21
N ASN A 229 0.75 -12.87 0.05
CA ASN A 229 0.06 -13.64 1.09
C ASN A 229 -1.47 -13.47 1.08
N VAL A 230 -1.99 -12.48 0.36
CA VAL A 230 -3.43 -12.14 0.33
C VAL A 230 -3.99 -12.11 -1.08
N VAL A 231 -5.29 -12.34 -1.24
CA VAL A 231 -6.07 -11.97 -2.42
C VAL A 231 -6.86 -10.72 -2.07
N ALA A 232 -6.76 -9.68 -2.88
CA ALA A 232 -7.56 -8.46 -2.73
C ALA A 232 -8.76 -8.53 -3.68
N ILE A 233 -9.98 -8.42 -3.16
CA ILE A 233 -11.22 -8.45 -3.95
C ILE A 233 -11.95 -7.13 -3.73
N ARG A 234 -12.36 -6.46 -4.81
CA ARG A 234 -13.25 -5.31 -4.75
C ARG A 234 -14.52 -5.53 -5.53
N GLY A 235 -15.61 -4.97 -5.03
CA GLY A 235 -16.91 -5.08 -5.69
C GLY A 235 -17.78 -3.84 -5.52
N THR A 236 -18.67 -3.63 -6.48
CA THR A 236 -19.75 -2.65 -6.43
C THR A 236 -21.07 -3.28 -6.93
N TRP A 237 -22.17 -2.54 -6.80
CA TRP A 237 -23.48 -2.95 -7.34
C TRP A 237 -23.54 -2.73 -8.85
N GLY A 238 -24.23 -3.63 -9.57
CA GLY A 238 -24.37 -3.53 -11.02
C GLY A 238 -23.07 -3.85 -11.78
N LEU A 239 -22.86 -3.19 -12.91
CA LEU A 239 -21.70 -3.37 -13.79
C LEU A 239 -20.44 -2.66 -13.24
N GLY A 240 -19.29 -3.29 -13.43
CA GLY A 240 -18.05 -2.96 -12.72
C GLY A 240 -17.26 -1.84 -13.37
N GLU A 241 -17.74 -1.30 -14.49
CA GLU A 241 -17.04 -0.31 -15.30
C GLU A 241 -16.67 0.94 -14.48
N LEU A 242 -17.59 1.44 -13.64
CA LEU A 242 -17.33 2.59 -12.77
C LEU A 242 -16.22 2.33 -11.75
N LEU A 243 -16.09 1.09 -11.27
CA LEU A 243 -15.03 0.68 -10.34
C LEU A 243 -13.69 0.55 -11.07
N VAL A 244 -13.67 -0.06 -12.27
CA VAL A 244 -12.47 -0.24 -13.10
C VAL A 244 -11.90 1.13 -13.54
N GLN A 245 -12.78 2.08 -13.87
CA GLN A 245 -12.39 3.45 -14.23
C GLN A 245 -11.98 4.30 -13.01
N GLY A 246 -12.26 3.84 -11.79
CA GLY A 246 -12.01 4.57 -10.55
C GLY A 246 -12.96 5.72 -10.27
N ALA A 247 -14.08 5.81 -11.00
CA ALA A 247 -15.12 6.82 -10.82
C ALA A 247 -15.98 6.56 -9.57
N GLU A 248 -16.12 5.30 -9.18
CA GLU A 248 -16.80 4.89 -7.94
C GLU A 248 -15.88 4.07 -7.05
N LYS A 249 -16.09 4.14 -5.73
CA LYS A 249 -15.42 3.27 -4.77
C LYS A 249 -16.20 1.97 -4.62
N GLY A 250 -15.49 0.87 -4.38
CA GLY A 250 -16.07 -0.44 -4.11
C GLY A 250 -15.80 -0.88 -2.68
N ASP A 251 -16.59 -1.86 -2.22
CA ASP A 251 -16.26 -2.60 -1.02
C ASP A 251 -14.96 -3.37 -1.25
N GLU A 252 -14.11 -3.48 -0.22
CA GLU A 252 -12.83 -4.18 -0.29
C GLU A 252 -12.80 -5.35 0.69
N PHE A 253 -12.30 -6.49 0.23
CA PHE A 253 -12.10 -7.70 1.00
C PHE A 253 -10.66 -8.18 0.82
N LEU A 254 -9.97 -8.46 1.94
CA LEU A 254 -8.67 -9.15 1.91
C LEU A 254 -8.85 -10.58 2.39
N VAL A 255 -8.38 -11.53 1.58
CA VAL A 255 -8.45 -12.96 1.88
C VAL A 255 -7.04 -13.50 2.07
N PHE A 256 -6.73 -13.99 3.26
CA PHE A 256 -5.47 -14.66 3.54
C PHE A 256 -5.45 -16.04 2.88
N LYS A 257 -4.35 -16.35 2.19
CA LYS A 257 -4.30 -17.47 1.23
C LYS A 257 -3.08 -18.38 1.34
N HIS A 258 -2.40 -18.40 2.48
CA HIS A 258 -1.23 -19.27 2.69
C HIS A 258 -1.57 -20.77 2.67
N ASP A 259 -2.77 -21.17 3.10
CA ASP A 259 -3.30 -22.52 2.92
C ASP A 259 -4.40 -22.48 1.85
N PRO A 260 -4.16 -22.98 0.61
CA PRO A 260 -5.16 -23.00 -0.45
C PRO A 260 -6.45 -23.74 -0.07
N LYS A 261 -6.39 -24.65 0.90
CA LYS A 261 -7.59 -25.37 1.40
C LYS A 261 -8.35 -24.58 2.47
N LYS A 262 -7.79 -23.49 2.98
CA LYS A 262 -8.34 -22.71 4.09
C LYS A 262 -8.21 -21.21 3.84
N LEU A 263 -8.83 -20.74 2.76
CA LEU A 263 -9.03 -19.31 2.52
C LEU A 263 -9.85 -18.68 3.66
N ARG A 264 -9.44 -17.51 4.13
CA ARG A 264 -10.10 -16.78 5.23
C ARG A 264 -10.13 -15.30 4.92
N ILE A 265 -11.31 -14.69 5.05
CA ILE A 265 -11.46 -13.24 4.96
C ILE A 265 -10.88 -12.64 6.24
N ILE A 266 -9.87 -11.79 6.11
CA ILE A 266 -9.16 -11.16 7.23
C ILE A 266 -9.42 -9.66 7.36
N ARG A 267 -10.02 -9.02 6.35
CA ARG A 267 -10.40 -7.60 6.38
C ARG A 267 -11.60 -7.35 5.47
N ARG A 268 -12.51 -6.48 5.93
CA ARG A 268 -13.64 -5.96 5.14
C ARG A 268 -13.71 -4.44 5.29
N GLU A 269 -13.75 -3.74 4.17
CA GLU A 269 -13.96 -2.30 4.10
C GLU A 269 -15.29 -2.04 3.40
N LEU A 270 -16.24 -1.47 4.15
CA LEU A 270 -17.54 -1.06 3.61
C LEU A 270 -17.39 0.36 3.09
N VAL A 271 -17.77 0.58 1.83
CA VAL A 271 -17.77 1.93 1.25
C VAL A 271 -19.18 2.33 0.85
N ARG A 272 -19.51 3.60 1.08
CA ARG A 272 -20.74 4.20 0.56
C ARG A 272 -20.67 4.22 -0.96
N LYS A 273 -21.53 3.44 -1.60
CA LYS A 273 -21.66 3.38 -3.07
C LYS A 273 -22.72 4.37 -3.50
N GLU A 274 -22.35 5.42 -4.24
CA GLU A 274 -23.26 6.51 -4.61
C GLU A 274 -24.01 6.19 -5.90
N ASN A 275 -23.28 5.71 -6.91
CA ASN A 275 -23.84 5.38 -8.22
C ASN A 275 -23.56 3.93 -8.62
N MET A 276 -24.43 3.38 -9.46
CA MET A 276 -24.27 2.07 -10.07
C MET A 276 -24.63 2.12 -11.55
N MET A 277 -23.93 1.32 -12.35
CA MET A 277 -24.21 1.18 -13.76
C MET A 277 -25.11 -0.05 -14.00
N ILE A 278 -26.20 0.15 -14.73
CA ILE A 278 -27.17 -0.89 -15.10
C ILE A 278 -27.42 -0.90 -16.60
N PHE A 279 -28.15 -1.89 -17.08
CA PHE A 279 -28.68 -1.89 -18.44
C PHE A 279 -29.77 -0.83 -18.56
N SER A 280 -29.76 -0.08 -19.67
CA SER A 280 -30.83 0.88 -19.96
C SER A 280 -32.20 0.20 -20.02
N GLU A 281 -33.22 0.80 -19.39
CA GLU A 281 -34.57 0.22 -19.36
C GLU A 281 -35.26 0.23 -20.74
N GLY A 282 -35.62 -0.95 -21.23
CA GLY A 282 -36.45 -1.16 -22.43
C GLY A 282 -35.74 -1.96 -23.51
N ARG A 283 -36.45 -2.91 -24.15
CA ARG A 283 -35.88 -3.81 -25.20
C ARG A 283 -35.33 -3.08 -26.43
N GLU A 284 -35.66 -1.80 -26.61
CA GLU A 284 -35.18 -0.95 -27.70
C GLU A 284 -34.07 0.04 -27.26
N GLN A 285 -33.73 0.12 -25.97
CA GLN A 285 -32.67 0.99 -25.46
C GLN A 285 -31.38 0.18 -25.25
N ILE A 286 -30.46 0.37 -26.18
CA ILE A 286 -29.16 -0.30 -26.22
C ILE A 286 -28.16 0.47 -25.36
N GLY A 287 -27.33 -0.25 -24.61
CA GLY A 287 -26.28 0.32 -23.78
C GLY A 287 -26.60 0.32 -22.29
N THR A 288 -25.92 1.22 -21.57
CA THR A 288 -25.91 1.27 -20.12
C THR A 288 -26.26 2.65 -19.62
N GLU A 289 -26.88 2.73 -18.45
CA GLU A 289 -27.13 3.97 -17.74
C GLU A 289 -26.54 3.94 -16.33
N VAL A 290 -26.17 5.12 -15.83
CA VAL A 290 -25.69 5.32 -14.47
C VAL A 290 -26.84 5.87 -13.64
N ILE A 291 -27.21 5.15 -12.60
CA ILE A 291 -28.27 5.54 -11.67
C ILE A 291 -27.73 5.65 -10.25
N PRO A 292 -28.36 6.47 -9.37
CA PRO A 292 -28.05 6.45 -7.95
C PRO A 292 -28.33 5.08 -7.34
N VAL A 293 -27.44 4.59 -6.49
CA VAL A 293 -27.67 3.38 -5.70
C VAL A 293 -28.80 3.68 -4.69
N PRO A 294 -29.84 2.83 -4.58
CA PRO A 294 -30.89 2.99 -3.57
C PRO A 294 -30.32 3.14 -2.16
N GLU A 295 -30.87 4.06 -1.35
CA GLU A 295 -30.32 4.39 -0.02
C GLU A 295 -30.14 3.15 0.86
N GLU A 296 -31.04 2.17 0.80
CA GLU A 296 -30.94 0.93 1.57
C GLU A 296 -29.82 -0.02 1.13
N LYS A 297 -29.14 0.25 0.00
CA LYS A 297 -28.03 -0.51 -0.56
C LYS A 297 -26.68 0.22 -0.48
N GLN A 298 -26.67 1.54 -0.30
CA GLN A 298 -25.43 2.35 -0.33
C GLN A 298 -24.44 1.90 0.74
N MET A 299 -24.92 1.60 1.94
CA MET A 299 -24.15 1.15 3.11
C MET A 299 -24.34 -0.34 3.39
N LYS A 300 -24.32 -1.17 2.34
CA LYS A 300 -24.28 -2.64 2.45
C LYS A 300 -23.20 -3.24 1.58
N TYR A 301 -22.63 -4.36 2.02
CA TYR A 301 -21.69 -5.14 1.22
C TYR A 301 -22.37 -5.70 -0.04
N CYS A 302 -21.72 -5.52 -1.19
CA CYS A 302 -22.17 -6.05 -2.48
C CYS A 302 -21.98 -7.58 -2.63
N LEU A 303 -21.19 -8.17 -1.73
CA LEU A 303 -20.87 -9.59 -1.67
C LEU A 303 -21.10 -10.15 -0.27
N THR A 304 -21.48 -11.42 -0.23
CA THR A 304 -21.50 -12.26 0.97
C THR A 304 -20.15 -12.95 1.16
N ASP A 305 -19.83 -13.34 2.40
CA ASP A 305 -18.59 -14.07 2.71
C ASP A 305 -18.40 -15.33 1.85
N LYS A 306 -19.48 -16.04 1.50
CA LYS A 306 -19.41 -17.22 0.63
C LYS A 306 -18.99 -16.87 -0.80
N GLU A 307 -19.55 -15.78 -1.34
CA GLU A 307 -19.22 -15.30 -2.70
C GLU A 307 -17.76 -14.83 -2.74
N VAL A 308 -17.28 -14.11 -1.71
CA VAL A 308 -15.88 -13.69 -1.58
C VAL A 308 -14.91 -14.88 -1.58
N LEU A 309 -15.23 -15.95 -0.84
CA LEU A 309 -14.39 -17.14 -0.78
C LEU A 309 -14.35 -17.93 -2.11
N ILE A 310 -15.46 -17.96 -2.87
CA ILE A 310 -15.49 -18.56 -4.21
C ILE A 310 -14.61 -17.75 -5.18
N LEU A 311 -14.71 -16.41 -5.14
CA LEU A 311 -13.85 -15.54 -5.94
C LEU A 311 -12.36 -15.74 -5.60
N ALA A 312 -12.03 -15.84 -4.32
CA ALA A 312 -10.65 -16.10 -3.89
C ALA A 312 -10.12 -17.47 -4.35
N ASP A 313 -10.97 -18.51 -4.36
CA ASP A 313 -10.62 -19.82 -4.93
C ASP A 313 -10.37 -19.75 -6.44
N TYR A 314 -11.20 -19.01 -7.18
CA TYR A 314 -10.95 -18.74 -8.61
C TYR A 314 -9.61 -18.01 -8.81
N ALA A 315 -9.36 -16.96 -8.02
CA ALA A 315 -8.11 -16.21 -8.08
C ALA A 315 -6.87 -17.10 -7.86
N GLN A 316 -6.93 -18.03 -6.88
CA GLN A 316 -5.85 -18.99 -6.65
C GLN A 316 -5.66 -19.96 -7.81
N LYS A 317 -6.73 -20.58 -8.31
CA LYS A 317 -6.66 -21.51 -9.45
C LYS A 317 -6.07 -20.85 -10.69
N ILE A 318 -6.48 -19.62 -10.96
CA ILE A 318 -5.95 -18.83 -12.08
C ILE A 318 -4.46 -18.55 -11.86
N ARG A 319 -4.05 -18.07 -10.66
CA ARG A 319 -2.63 -17.86 -10.35
C ARG A 319 -1.79 -19.12 -10.51
N GLU A 320 -2.28 -20.26 -10.03
CA GLU A 320 -1.59 -21.55 -10.13
C GLU A 320 -1.41 -22.01 -11.59
N HIS A 321 -2.43 -21.80 -12.42
CA HIS A 321 -2.38 -22.16 -13.85
C HIS A 321 -1.37 -21.32 -14.63
N TYR A 322 -1.39 -19.99 -14.45
CA TYR A 322 -0.50 -19.07 -15.16
C TYR A 322 0.89 -18.92 -14.50
N ASN A 323 1.05 -19.40 -13.27
CA ASN A 323 2.28 -19.29 -12.46
C ASN A 323 2.83 -17.86 -12.35
N THR A 324 1.94 -16.88 -12.32
CA THR A 324 2.27 -15.45 -12.21
C THR A 324 1.16 -14.74 -11.43
N PRO A 325 1.44 -13.60 -10.78
CA PRO A 325 0.39 -12.74 -10.25
C PRO A 325 -0.58 -12.30 -11.34
N MET A 326 -1.88 -12.30 -11.02
CA MET A 326 -2.97 -11.97 -11.96
C MET A 326 -3.88 -10.85 -11.44
N ASP A 327 -4.36 -10.05 -12.39
CA ASP A 327 -5.45 -9.07 -12.31
C ASP A 327 -6.68 -9.65 -13.03
N ILE A 328 -7.80 -9.74 -12.32
CA ILE A 328 -8.99 -10.50 -12.74
C ILE A 328 -10.26 -9.67 -12.54
N GLU A 329 -11.07 -9.55 -13.59
CA GLU A 329 -12.39 -8.94 -13.51
C GLU A 329 -13.46 -10.02 -13.39
N TRP A 330 -14.46 -9.77 -12.54
CA TRP A 330 -15.51 -10.73 -12.24
C TRP A 330 -16.89 -10.08 -12.20
N ALA A 331 -17.93 -10.89 -12.45
CA ALA A 331 -19.32 -10.49 -12.35
C ALA A 331 -20.17 -11.59 -11.71
N LEU A 332 -21.03 -11.19 -10.78
CA LEU A 332 -22.05 -12.03 -10.14
C LEU A 332 -23.41 -11.70 -10.76
N SER A 333 -24.00 -12.66 -11.46
CA SER A 333 -25.34 -12.52 -12.05
C SER A 333 -26.44 -12.49 -11.00
N ASN A 334 -27.63 -11.99 -11.37
CA ASN A 334 -28.79 -11.99 -10.49
C ASN A 334 -29.29 -13.40 -10.10
N ASN A 335 -28.98 -14.43 -10.90
CA ASN A 335 -29.21 -15.84 -10.55
C ASN A 335 -28.14 -16.45 -9.62
N GLY A 336 -27.14 -15.67 -9.17
CA GLY A 336 -26.15 -16.09 -8.18
C GLY A 336 -24.93 -16.82 -8.73
N LYS A 337 -24.74 -16.86 -10.06
CA LYS A 337 -23.58 -17.48 -10.69
C LYS A 337 -22.45 -16.46 -10.86
N ILE A 338 -21.23 -16.89 -10.51
CA ILE A 338 -20.02 -16.07 -10.63
C ILE A 338 -19.33 -16.38 -11.95
N TYR A 339 -18.97 -15.33 -12.67
CA TYR A 339 -18.26 -15.35 -13.93
C TYR A 339 -16.98 -14.55 -13.84
N VAL A 340 -15.90 -15.08 -14.39
CA VAL A 340 -14.69 -14.30 -14.71
C VAL A 340 -14.89 -13.71 -16.10
N VAL A 341 -14.76 -12.40 -16.21
CA VAL A 341 -14.99 -11.66 -17.46
C VAL A 341 -13.70 -11.19 -18.10
N GLN A 342 -12.59 -11.18 -17.36
CA GLN A 342 -11.24 -10.93 -17.87
C GLN A 342 -10.21 -11.47 -16.87
N ALA A 343 -9.06 -11.95 -17.34
CA ALA A 343 -7.90 -12.25 -16.50
C ALA A 343 -6.61 -11.99 -17.28
N ARG A 344 -5.63 -11.36 -16.62
CA ARG A 344 -4.32 -11.06 -17.22
C ARG A 344 -3.22 -11.03 -16.16
N PRO A 345 -1.93 -11.16 -16.55
CA PRO A 345 -0.83 -10.96 -15.63
C PRO A 345 -0.83 -9.56 -14.99
N GLU A 346 -0.48 -9.48 -13.71
CA GLU A 346 -0.19 -8.23 -13.01
C GLU A 346 1.24 -7.77 -13.39
N THR A 347 1.39 -6.50 -13.76
CA THR A 347 2.63 -5.97 -14.36
C THR A 347 3.39 -4.96 -13.49
N VAL A 348 2.78 -4.42 -12.44
CA VAL A 348 3.38 -3.35 -11.63
C VAL A 348 4.50 -3.88 -10.74
N HIS A 349 4.29 -5.05 -10.11
CA HIS A 349 5.28 -5.63 -9.19
C HIS A 349 6.16 -6.68 -9.85
N SER A 350 5.70 -7.30 -10.95
CA SER A 350 6.46 -8.33 -11.65
C SER A 350 7.73 -7.78 -12.34
N GLN A 351 7.77 -6.48 -12.68
CA GLN A 351 8.95 -5.82 -13.26
C GLN A 351 9.98 -5.27 -12.25
N LYS A 352 9.59 -4.96 -11.00
CA LYS A 352 10.46 -4.26 -10.02
C LYS A 352 11.51 -5.17 -9.36
N GLY A 353 11.34 -6.49 -9.42
CA GLY A 353 12.21 -7.44 -8.71
C GLY A 353 12.27 -7.17 -7.20
N ASP A 354 13.37 -7.54 -6.56
CA ASP A 354 13.62 -7.29 -5.12
C ASP A 354 14.33 -5.95 -4.86
N THR A 355 14.24 -4.99 -5.78
CA THR A 355 14.89 -3.68 -5.66
C THR A 355 13.90 -2.59 -5.26
N GLU A 356 14.16 -1.88 -4.17
CA GLU A 356 13.36 -0.73 -3.75
C GLU A 356 14.23 0.52 -3.55
N GLU A 357 13.62 1.68 -3.78
CA GLU A 357 14.23 2.97 -3.46
C GLU A 357 13.69 3.46 -2.11
N ILE A 358 14.57 3.57 -1.12
CA ILE A 358 14.24 4.11 0.21
C ILE A 358 14.60 5.60 0.23
N PHE A 359 13.62 6.42 0.57
CA PHE A 359 13.75 7.88 0.66
C PHE A 359 14.00 8.32 2.10
N TYR A 360 14.83 9.35 2.27
CA TYR A 360 15.20 9.90 3.56
C TYR A 360 15.01 11.42 3.52
N LEU A 361 14.15 11.95 4.40
CA LEU A 361 14.09 13.38 4.63
C LEU A 361 15.39 13.84 5.33
N LEU A 362 16.04 14.88 4.81
CA LEU A 362 17.28 15.43 5.37
C LEU A 362 17.02 16.57 6.36
N GLU A 363 15.78 17.07 6.38
CA GLU A 363 15.30 18.07 7.32
C GLU A 363 14.55 17.40 8.48
N ASP A 364 14.59 18.02 9.65
CA ASP A 364 13.90 17.56 10.85
C ASP A 364 12.37 17.80 10.71
N PRO A 365 11.54 16.74 10.66
CA PRO A 365 10.09 16.88 10.54
C PRO A 365 9.46 17.71 11.67
N ASP A 366 9.91 17.52 12.92
CA ASP A 366 9.33 18.21 14.09
C ASP A 366 9.59 19.71 14.00
N LYS A 367 10.75 20.08 13.46
CA LYS A 367 11.10 21.47 13.19
C LYS A 367 10.25 22.04 12.05
N LEU A 368 10.06 21.29 10.96
CA LEU A 368 9.22 21.73 9.83
C LEU A 368 7.78 21.97 10.26
N GLU A 369 7.24 21.10 11.12
CA GLU A 369 5.91 21.24 11.69
C GLU A 369 5.82 22.47 12.59
N LYS A 370 6.76 22.64 13.53
CA LYS A 370 6.82 23.83 14.40
C LYS A 370 6.97 25.15 13.64
N ASP A 371 7.68 25.13 12.51
CA ASP A 371 7.85 26.27 11.61
C ASP A 371 6.60 26.52 10.74
N GLY A 372 5.55 25.68 10.84
CA GLY A 372 4.26 25.88 10.19
C GLY A 372 4.20 25.42 8.74
N TYR A 373 5.10 24.53 8.30
CA TYR A 373 5.14 24.06 6.91
C TYR A 373 4.19 22.90 6.61
N LEU A 374 3.68 22.20 7.62
CA LEU A 374 2.80 21.05 7.42
C LEU A 374 1.39 21.48 7.01
N VAL A 375 0.83 20.85 5.98
CA VAL A 375 -0.59 20.98 5.64
C VAL A 375 -1.41 20.00 6.48
N GLU A 376 -2.32 20.53 7.29
CA GLU A 376 -3.30 19.73 8.03
C GLU A 376 -4.20 18.94 7.05
N ASN A 377 -4.52 17.70 7.39
CA ASN A 377 -5.38 16.79 6.61
C ASN A 377 -4.73 16.16 5.36
N SER A 378 -3.57 15.53 5.56
CA SER A 378 -2.87 14.76 4.53
C SER A 378 -3.55 13.39 4.41
N GLY A 379 -4.12 13.05 3.25
CA GLY A 379 -4.98 11.88 3.00
C GLY A 379 -4.37 10.50 3.31
N THR A 380 -4.16 9.66 2.30
CA THR A 380 -3.47 8.37 2.43
C THR A 380 -2.24 8.34 1.55
N ALA A 381 -1.08 8.01 2.13
CA ALA A 381 0.17 7.90 1.42
C ALA A 381 0.17 6.69 0.48
N ILE A 382 0.56 6.90 -0.78
CA ILE A 382 0.75 5.85 -1.77
C ILE A 382 2.24 5.58 -1.96
N GLY A 383 2.66 4.38 -1.59
CA GLY A 383 4.08 4.01 -1.60
C GLY A 383 4.88 4.76 -0.53
N ARG A 384 6.22 4.75 -0.67
CA ARG A 384 7.15 5.32 0.33
C ARG A 384 8.14 6.31 -0.28
N ARG A 385 7.64 7.25 -1.07
CA ARG A 385 8.48 8.17 -1.87
C ARG A 385 8.31 9.61 -1.44
N ILE A 386 9.33 10.40 -1.75
CA ILE A 386 9.27 11.86 -1.59
C ILE A 386 9.30 12.48 -2.99
N GLY A 387 8.38 13.40 -3.25
CA GLY A 387 8.34 14.17 -4.50
C GLY A 387 8.22 15.65 -4.23
N TYR A 388 8.79 16.45 -5.11
CA TYR A 388 8.83 17.91 -4.99
C TYR A 388 8.47 18.52 -6.34
N GLY A 389 7.71 19.61 -6.31
CA GLY A 389 7.34 20.31 -7.53
C GLY A 389 6.48 21.55 -7.30
N LYS A 390 6.16 22.24 -8.40
CA LYS A 390 5.28 23.41 -8.39
C LYS A 390 3.83 22.97 -8.23
N ILE A 391 3.07 23.66 -7.39
CA ILE A 391 1.65 23.39 -7.15
C ILE A 391 0.87 23.69 -8.43
N LYS A 392 0.17 22.70 -8.98
CA LYS A 392 -0.74 22.83 -10.13
C LYS A 392 -2.11 22.27 -9.81
N VAL A 393 -3.02 23.17 -9.44
CA VAL A 393 -4.44 22.83 -9.25
C VAL A 393 -5.12 22.78 -10.61
N ILE A 394 -5.53 21.60 -11.06
CA ILE A 394 -6.22 21.37 -12.34
C ILE A 394 -7.53 20.64 -12.06
N GLU A 395 -8.65 21.31 -12.22
CA GLU A 395 -9.99 20.77 -11.92
C GLU A 395 -10.58 19.94 -13.06
N SER A 396 -10.12 20.18 -14.29
CA SER A 396 -10.60 19.48 -15.49
C SER A 396 -9.42 19.08 -16.37
N ILE A 397 -9.50 17.89 -16.95
CA ILE A 397 -8.48 17.40 -17.87
C ILE A 397 -8.27 18.30 -19.10
N ASN A 398 -9.27 19.10 -19.47
CA ASN A 398 -9.14 20.10 -20.55
C ASN A 398 -7.98 21.08 -20.29
N ASP A 399 -7.65 21.31 -19.02
CA ASP A 399 -6.56 22.17 -18.58
C ASP A 399 -5.26 21.40 -18.27
N ALA A 400 -5.22 20.08 -18.48
CA ALA A 400 -4.03 19.26 -18.23
C ALA A 400 -2.83 19.69 -19.10
N HIS A 401 -3.08 20.37 -20.22
CA HIS A 401 -2.04 20.97 -21.06
C HIS A 401 -1.22 22.07 -20.37
N LEU A 402 -1.65 22.55 -19.20
CA LEU A 402 -0.94 23.53 -18.37
C LEU A 402 0.10 22.91 -17.43
N LEU A 403 0.11 21.58 -17.31
CA LEU A 403 1.10 20.82 -16.56
C LEU A 403 2.46 20.87 -17.25
N ARG A 404 3.52 20.80 -16.45
CA ARG A 404 4.90 20.68 -16.89
C ARG A 404 5.57 19.53 -16.15
N GLU A 405 6.67 19.07 -16.71
CA GLU A 405 7.56 18.10 -16.05
C GLU A 405 7.96 18.61 -14.65
N GLY A 406 7.90 17.72 -13.66
CA GLY A 406 8.19 18.01 -12.26
C GLY A 406 7.07 18.69 -11.47
N ASP A 407 5.96 19.10 -12.09
CA ASP A 407 4.84 19.71 -11.36
C ASP A 407 4.20 18.72 -10.37
N ILE A 408 3.59 19.24 -9.31
CA ILE A 408 2.68 18.49 -8.43
C ILE A 408 1.25 18.76 -8.89
N LEU A 409 0.58 17.72 -9.37
CA LEU A 409 -0.83 17.80 -9.75
C LEU A 409 -1.71 17.73 -8.51
N ILE A 410 -2.60 18.70 -8.34
CA ILE A 410 -3.67 18.68 -7.35
C ILE A 410 -5.00 18.70 -8.08
N THR A 411 -5.83 17.71 -7.85
CA THR A 411 -7.15 17.60 -8.48
C THR A 411 -8.14 16.88 -7.58
N GLU A 412 -9.43 16.92 -7.93
CA GLU A 412 -10.44 16.21 -7.15
C GLU A 412 -10.26 14.70 -7.29
N GLU A 413 -10.12 14.22 -8.53
CA GLU A 413 -9.90 12.83 -8.89
C GLU A 413 -9.16 12.74 -10.23
N THR A 414 -8.64 11.56 -10.56
CA THR A 414 -8.07 11.31 -11.89
C THR A 414 -8.78 10.12 -12.52
N ASN A 415 -8.80 10.10 -13.84
CA ASN A 415 -9.34 9.03 -14.67
C ASN A 415 -8.27 8.60 -15.71
N PRO A 416 -8.50 7.50 -16.46
CA PRO A 416 -7.53 6.94 -17.41
C PRO A 416 -6.88 7.95 -18.38
N ASP A 417 -7.58 9.01 -18.77
CA ASP A 417 -7.08 10.00 -19.71
C ASP A 417 -5.94 10.86 -19.12
N TRP A 418 -5.86 10.99 -17.79
CA TRP A 418 -4.79 11.72 -17.10
C TRP A 418 -3.43 11.04 -17.22
N THR A 419 -3.39 9.73 -17.50
CA THR A 419 -2.17 8.92 -17.49
C THR A 419 -1.05 9.53 -18.33
N SER A 420 -1.38 10.03 -19.53
CA SER A 420 -0.41 10.64 -20.45
C SER A 420 0.19 11.94 -19.93
N TYR A 421 -0.53 12.64 -19.04
CA TYR A 421 -0.12 13.91 -18.42
C TYR A 421 0.55 13.72 -17.05
N MET A 422 0.28 12.60 -16.38
CA MET A 422 0.92 12.25 -15.10
C MET A 422 2.37 11.80 -15.26
N GLN A 423 2.77 11.44 -16.49
CA GLN A 423 4.15 11.08 -16.81
C GLN A 423 5.09 12.25 -16.52
N ASN A 424 6.16 11.98 -15.79
CA ASN A 424 7.20 12.94 -15.40
C ASN A 424 6.73 14.04 -14.44
N LEU A 425 5.61 13.87 -13.72
CA LEU A 425 5.25 14.75 -12.60
C LEU A 425 6.13 14.49 -11.37
N GLY A 426 6.27 15.51 -10.51
CA GLY A 426 6.89 15.34 -9.18
C GLY A 426 6.01 14.54 -8.22
N GLY A 427 4.69 14.56 -8.45
CA GLY A 427 3.71 13.79 -7.70
C GLY A 427 2.27 14.23 -7.93
N VAL A 428 1.34 13.49 -7.33
CA VAL A 428 -0.11 13.67 -7.50
C VAL A 428 -0.83 13.63 -6.16
N ILE A 429 -1.62 14.66 -5.89
CA ILE A 429 -2.49 14.74 -4.72
C ILE A 429 -3.95 14.79 -5.18
N THR A 430 -4.78 13.87 -4.70
CA THR A 430 -6.21 13.83 -5.02
C THR A 430 -7.08 14.03 -3.79
N GLN A 431 -8.19 14.75 -3.96
CA GLN A 431 -9.16 14.96 -2.89
C GLN A 431 -9.94 13.68 -2.60
N LYS A 432 -10.36 12.98 -3.65
CA LYS A 432 -11.07 11.71 -3.58
C LYS A 432 -10.14 10.54 -3.93
N GLY A 433 -10.66 9.33 -3.74
CA GLY A 433 -9.94 8.09 -4.00
C GLY A 433 -9.36 7.46 -2.74
N GLY A 434 -9.28 6.14 -2.75
CA GLY A 434 -8.54 5.36 -1.74
C GLY A 434 -7.22 4.87 -2.32
N PRO A 435 -6.49 4.01 -1.59
CA PRO A 435 -5.20 3.45 -2.03
C PRO A 435 -5.18 2.83 -3.41
N THR A 436 -6.32 2.61 -4.03
CA THR A 436 -6.45 1.85 -5.27
C THR A 436 -7.29 2.56 -6.31
N CYS A 437 -7.54 3.85 -6.12
CA CYS A 437 -8.09 4.66 -7.19
C CYS A 437 -7.09 4.75 -8.35
N HIS A 438 -7.57 5.23 -9.49
CA HIS A 438 -6.75 5.45 -10.68
C HIS A 438 -5.45 6.22 -10.36
N ALA A 439 -5.54 7.30 -9.58
CA ALA A 439 -4.37 8.10 -9.19
C ALA A 439 -3.30 7.27 -8.49
N ALA A 440 -3.71 6.39 -7.58
CA ALA A 440 -2.81 5.55 -6.81
C ALA A 440 -2.16 4.46 -7.67
N ILE A 441 -2.94 3.79 -8.53
CA ILE A 441 -2.43 2.75 -9.44
C ILE A 441 -1.41 3.35 -10.40
N VAL A 442 -1.79 4.41 -11.12
CA VAL A 442 -0.92 5.04 -12.12
C VAL A 442 0.32 5.67 -11.47
N SER A 443 0.20 6.25 -10.27
CA SER A 443 1.38 6.80 -9.59
C SER A 443 2.41 5.72 -9.22
N ARG A 444 1.98 4.48 -8.98
CA ARG A 444 2.88 3.33 -8.72
C ARG A 444 3.59 2.86 -9.98
N GLU A 445 2.85 2.76 -11.08
CA GLU A 445 3.37 2.39 -12.40
C GLU A 445 4.41 3.42 -12.88
N LEU A 446 4.03 4.70 -12.81
CA LEU A 446 4.86 5.81 -13.27
C LEU A 446 5.97 6.16 -12.30
N ASN A 447 6.02 5.52 -11.13
CA ASN A 447 7.01 5.81 -10.12
C ASN A 447 7.02 7.34 -9.80
N ILE A 448 5.92 7.86 -9.27
CA ILE A 448 5.81 9.23 -8.74
C ILE A 448 5.21 9.23 -7.33
N SER A 449 5.48 10.28 -6.54
CA SER A 449 4.92 10.39 -5.18
C SER A 449 3.42 10.69 -5.22
N SER A 450 2.62 10.10 -4.32
CA SER A 450 1.18 10.38 -4.32
C SER A 450 0.52 10.28 -2.94
N ILE A 451 -0.45 11.15 -2.73
CA ILE A 451 -1.40 11.14 -1.61
C ILE A 451 -2.81 11.19 -2.19
N VAL A 452 -3.70 10.31 -1.72
CA VAL A 452 -5.09 10.22 -2.22
C VAL A 452 -6.06 10.34 -1.06
N GLY A 453 -7.29 10.79 -1.32
CA GLY A 453 -8.27 10.97 -0.24
C GLY A 453 -7.90 12.08 0.75
N ALA A 454 -7.21 13.13 0.28
CA ALA A 454 -6.90 14.30 1.10
C ALA A 454 -8.08 15.28 1.08
N ASP A 455 -8.97 15.16 2.06
CA ASP A 455 -10.21 15.95 2.07
C ASP A 455 -9.96 17.46 2.04
N ASN A 456 -10.71 18.16 1.18
CA ASN A 456 -10.62 19.60 0.92
C ASN A 456 -9.28 20.11 0.36
N ILE A 457 -8.37 19.23 -0.08
CA ILE A 457 -7.02 19.62 -0.50
C ILE A 457 -7.00 20.59 -1.69
N VAL A 458 -7.96 20.48 -2.62
CA VAL A 458 -8.05 21.38 -3.79
C VAL A 458 -8.26 22.83 -3.32
N GLN A 459 -9.15 23.02 -2.35
CA GLN A 459 -9.45 24.34 -1.80
C GLN A 459 -8.28 24.88 -0.97
N ILE A 460 -7.71 24.04 -0.10
CA ILE A 460 -6.53 24.38 0.71
C ILE A 460 -5.38 24.84 -0.20
N MET A 461 -5.07 24.10 -1.26
CA MET A 461 -3.96 24.43 -2.16
C MET A 461 -4.18 25.72 -2.95
N LYS A 462 -5.42 26.01 -3.38
CA LYS A 462 -5.77 27.31 -3.98
C LYS A 462 -5.51 28.48 -3.02
N GLU A 463 -5.85 28.31 -1.75
CA GLU A 463 -5.60 29.33 -0.71
C GLU A 463 -4.09 29.51 -0.48
N LYS A 464 -3.34 28.42 -0.36
CA LYS A 464 -1.88 28.46 -0.19
C LYS A 464 -1.16 29.10 -1.38
N GLN A 465 -1.64 28.89 -2.61
CA GLN A 465 -1.13 29.61 -3.79
C GLN A 465 -1.38 31.12 -3.71
N ARG A 466 -2.55 31.56 -3.22
CA ARG A 466 -2.85 32.99 -3.02
C ARG A 466 -1.98 33.62 -1.93
N GLU A 467 -1.59 32.83 -0.93
CA GLU A 467 -0.63 33.23 0.11
C GLU A 467 0.83 33.29 -0.40
N GLY A 468 1.09 32.90 -1.65
CA GLY A 468 2.41 32.96 -2.29
C GLY A 468 3.20 31.66 -2.26
N ASN A 469 2.60 30.55 -1.82
CA ASN A 469 3.25 29.23 -1.90
C ASN A 469 3.17 28.71 -3.33
N GLU A 470 4.30 28.63 -4.01
CA GLU A 470 4.36 28.09 -5.37
C GLU A 470 4.72 26.60 -5.42
N TYR A 471 5.39 26.08 -4.39
CA TYR A 471 5.97 24.74 -4.39
C TYR A 471 5.57 23.95 -3.15
N VAL A 472 5.56 22.62 -3.30
CA VAL A 472 5.23 21.69 -2.22
C VAL A 472 6.12 20.45 -2.31
N THR A 473 6.36 19.81 -1.17
CA THR A 473 6.96 18.47 -1.08
C THR A 473 5.95 17.50 -0.52
N ILE A 474 5.72 16.40 -1.25
CA ILE A 474 4.96 15.23 -0.80
C ILE A 474 5.97 14.30 -0.15
N ASP A 475 5.80 13.98 1.13
CA ASP A 475 6.62 13.02 1.85
C ASP A 475 5.77 11.84 2.31
N CYS A 476 5.99 10.69 1.68
CA CYS A 476 5.42 9.41 2.06
C CYS A 476 6.49 8.44 2.59
N SER A 477 7.74 8.89 2.83
CA SER A 477 8.89 8.00 3.11
C SER A 477 8.68 7.07 4.31
N GLN A 478 7.95 7.55 5.32
CA GLN A 478 7.61 6.79 6.52
C GLN A 478 6.30 5.99 6.39
N GLY A 479 5.63 6.05 5.25
CA GLY A 479 4.30 5.47 5.03
C GLY A 479 3.16 6.32 5.60
N GLU A 480 3.50 7.48 6.17
CA GLU A 480 2.58 8.51 6.61
C GLU A 480 2.49 9.59 5.54
N PRO A 481 1.30 10.15 5.27
CA PRO A 481 1.14 11.22 4.32
C PRO A 481 1.55 12.55 4.95
N ARG A 482 2.57 13.21 4.40
CA ARG A 482 2.95 14.56 4.81
C ARG A 482 3.06 15.46 3.59
N ILE A 483 2.50 16.65 3.70
CA ILE A 483 2.55 17.66 2.65
C ILE A 483 3.23 18.90 3.24
N TRP A 484 4.45 19.18 2.78
CA TRP A 484 5.25 20.32 3.24
C TRP A 484 5.12 21.48 2.25
N LEU A 485 4.67 22.66 2.71
CA LEU A 485 4.63 23.91 1.94
C LEU A 485 6.03 24.53 1.77
N LYS A 486 6.99 23.70 1.38
CA LYS A 486 8.40 24.03 1.20
C LYS A 486 9.03 23.01 0.26
N ALA A 487 10.13 23.41 -0.35
CA ALA A 487 11.07 22.52 -1.03
C ALA A 487 11.96 21.76 -0.04
N ALA A 488 11.37 20.78 0.67
CA ALA A 488 12.08 20.03 1.69
C ALA A 488 13.19 19.16 1.07
N GLU A 489 14.36 19.15 1.69
CA GLU A 489 15.52 18.41 1.19
C GLU A 489 15.43 16.92 1.56
N TYR A 490 15.65 16.05 0.58
CA TYR A 490 15.65 14.60 0.78
C TYR A 490 16.73 13.88 -0.05
N ASP A 491 17.13 12.69 0.37
CA ASP A 491 18.00 11.79 -0.38
C ASP A 491 17.31 10.43 -0.59
N SER A 492 17.87 9.58 -1.44
CA SER A 492 17.37 8.22 -1.65
C SER A 492 18.48 7.21 -1.92
N ASP A 493 18.27 5.99 -1.45
CA ASP A 493 19.13 4.84 -1.72
C ASP A 493 18.35 3.72 -2.39
N THR A 494 18.98 3.06 -3.35
CA THR A 494 18.42 1.88 -4.01
C THR A 494 18.97 0.63 -3.34
N ILE A 495 18.09 -0.20 -2.78
CA ILE A 495 18.43 -1.41 -2.03
C ILE A 495 17.86 -2.62 -2.76
N GLU A 496 18.70 -3.61 -3.01
CA GLU A 496 18.30 -4.91 -3.52
C GLU A 496 18.19 -5.90 -2.35
N PHE A 497 16.97 -6.09 -1.85
CA PHE A 497 16.71 -6.87 -0.63
C PHE A 497 17.19 -8.32 -0.75
N ALA A 498 17.14 -8.92 -1.94
CA ALA A 498 17.65 -10.26 -2.22
C ALA A 498 19.15 -10.42 -1.94
N LYS A 499 19.93 -9.32 -2.05
CA LYS A 499 21.38 -9.31 -1.82
C LYS A 499 21.77 -8.99 -0.38
N LEU A 500 20.82 -8.67 0.49
CA LEU A 500 21.14 -8.41 1.89
C LEU A 500 21.69 -9.68 2.55
N PRO A 501 22.74 -9.54 3.39
CA PRO A 501 23.34 -10.69 4.04
C PRO A 501 22.37 -11.34 5.02
N ARG A 502 22.54 -12.65 5.21
CA ARG A 502 21.80 -13.41 6.21
C ARG A 502 22.46 -13.26 7.57
N THR A 503 21.65 -13.31 8.62
CA THR A 503 22.07 -13.12 10.02
C THR A 503 21.53 -14.25 10.88
N LYS A 504 22.22 -14.55 11.97
CA LYS A 504 21.75 -15.48 13.03
C LYS A 504 20.74 -14.77 13.93
N THR A 505 21.07 -13.57 14.39
CA THR A 505 20.15 -12.67 15.09
C THR A 505 19.11 -12.19 14.07
N LYS A 506 17.83 -12.38 14.40
CA LYS A 506 16.74 -11.99 13.52
C LYS A 506 16.65 -10.48 13.45
N VAL A 507 16.55 -9.93 12.24
CA VAL A 507 16.31 -8.49 12.08
C VAL A 507 14.85 -8.32 11.67
N LEU A 508 14.09 -7.75 12.59
CA LEU A 508 12.64 -7.55 12.51
C LEU A 508 12.34 -6.08 12.21
N VAL A 509 11.08 -5.79 11.90
CA VAL A 509 10.59 -4.42 11.69
C VAL A 509 9.51 -4.03 12.69
N ASN A 510 9.50 -2.77 13.12
CA ASN A 510 8.41 -2.17 13.89
C ASN A 510 7.29 -1.76 12.93
N LEU A 511 6.08 -2.24 13.21
CA LEU A 511 4.87 -1.96 12.42
C LEU A 511 3.76 -1.41 13.32
N GLY A 512 2.75 -0.82 12.71
CA GLY A 512 1.62 -0.25 13.45
C GLY A 512 0.43 0.02 12.54
N ILE A 513 0.72 0.45 11.31
CA ILE A 513 -0.29 0.72 10.30
C ILE A 513 -0.57 -0.57 9.48
N PRO A 514 -1.80 -1.10 9.48
CA PRO A 514 -2.16 -2.34 8.78
C PRO A 514 -1.80 -2.37 7.29
N LYS A 515 -2.25 -1.38 6.50
CA LYS A 515 -1.96 -1.35 5.05
C LYS A 515 -0.46 -1.20 4.76
N GLY A 516 0.25 -0.41 5.57
CA GLY A 516 1.71 -0.27 5.49
C GLY A 516 2.48 -1.56 5.76
N ALA A 517 1.94 -2.45 6.61
CA ALA A 517 2.56 -3.73 6.94
C ALA A 517 2.61 -4.72 5.78
N LEU A 518 1.68 -4.66 4.82
CA LEU A 518 1.72 -5.52 3.63
C LEU A 518 2.98 -5.24 2.79
N SER A 519 3.39 -3.97 2.67
CA SER A 519 4.63 -3.57 1.99
C SER A 519 5.85 -3.80 2.86
N SER A 520 5.91 -3.18 4.04
CA SER A 520 7.10 -3.21 4.89
C SER A 520 7.42 -4.60 5.46
N GLY A 521 6.44 -5.50 5.51
CA GLY A 521 6.58 -6.86 6.03
C GLY A 521 7.18 -7.88 5.05
N LYS A 522 7.31 -7.55 3.76
CA LYS A 522 7.72 -8.50 2.71
C LYS A 522 9.12 -9.06 2.89
N HIS A 523 10.09 -8.24 3.30
CA HIS A 523 11.51 -8.62 3.38
C HIS A 523 12.06 -8.92 4.80
N PRO A 524 11.67 -8.20 5.88
CA PRO A 524 12.20 -8.43 7.25
C PRO A 524 11.90 -9.81 7.83
N ASP A 525 12.63 -10.29 8.85
CA ASP A 525 12.45 -11.66 9.39
C ASP A 525 11.16 -11.85 10.25
N GLY A 526 10.29 -10.84 10.26
CA GLY A 526 9.06 -10.75 11.04
C GLY A 526 8.84 -9.33 11.57
N THR A 527 7.93 -9.18 12.52
CA THR A 527 7.79 -7.93 13.29
C THR A 527 7.96 -8.19 14.78
N GLY A 528 8.84 -7.42 15.43
CA GLY A 528 9.09 -7.50 16.87
C GLY A 528 8.25 -6.53 17.68
N LEU A 529 7.48 -5.66 17.01
CA LEU A 529 6.58 -4.70 17.62
C LEU A 529 5.53 -4.24 16.60
N ALA A 530 4.33 -4.80 16.68
CA ALA A 530 3.11 -4.29 16.08
C ALA A 530 2.28 -3.58 17.15
N ARG A 531 2.06 -2.27 16.98
CA ARG A 531 1.36 -1.42 17.97
C ARG A 531 -0.14 -1.33 17.70
N LEU A 532 -0.97 -1.70 18.67
CA LEU A 532 -2.44 -1.63 18.54
C LEU A 532 -2.98 -0.20 18.53
N GLU A 533 -2.24 0.76 19.10
CA GLU A 533 -2.71 2.14 19.26
C GLU A 533 -3.06 2.80 17.93
N PHE A 534 -2.34 2.47 16.85
CA PHE A 534 -2.66 2.95 15.51
C PHE A 534 -4.00 2.40 15.00
N ILE A 535 -4.27 1.12 15.20
CA ILE A 535 -5.55 0.51 14.80
C ILE A 535 -6.70 1.14 15.60
N ILE A 536 -6.50 1.35 16.90
CA ILE A 536 -7.51 1.96 17.76
C ILE A 536 -7.74 3.42 17.37
N ASN A 537 -6.70 4.21 17.12
CA ASN A 537 -6.84 5.62 16.74
C ASN A 537 -7.42 5.81 15.33
N ASP A 538 -7.08 4.96 14.37
CA ASP A 538 -7.42 5.20 12.96
C ASP A 538 -8.72 4.49 12.58
N GLU A 539 -8.89 3.23 12.99
CA GLU A 539 -10.01 2.38 12.53
C GLU A 539 -11.17 2.32 13.54
N ILE A 540 -10.91 2.51 14.84
CA ILE A 540 -11.94 2.36 15.90
C ILE A 540 -12.40 3.72 16.44
N GLN A 541 -11.46 4.61 16.80
CA GLN A 541 -11.65 5.98 17.32
C GLN A 541 -12.48 6.14 18.61
N ILE A 542 -13.02 5.04 19.17
CA ILE A 542 -13.95 5.04 20.29
C ILE A 542 -13.32 4.36 21.50
N HIS A 543 -13.55 4.93 22.68
CA HIS A 543 -13.14 4.32 23.93
C HIS A 543 -13.89 2.98 24.15
N PRO A 544 -13.21 1.86 24.46
CA PRO A 544 -13.85 0.54 24.52
C PRO A 544 -14.98 0.46 25.56
N ASN A 545 -14.82 1.08 26.74
CA ASN A 545 -15.92 1.13 27.73
C ASN A 545 -17.15 1.88 27.23
N ALA A 546 -17.00 2.86 26.32
CA ALA A 546 -18.15 3.56 25.75
C ALA A 546 -18.96 2.67 24.79
N LEU A 547 -18.31 1.66 24.19
CA LEU A 547 -18.98 0.64 23.36
C LEU A 547 -19.69 -0.39 24.25
N ILE A 548 -19.03 -0.85 25.31
CA ILE A 548 -19.60 -1.77 26.31
C ILE A 548 -20.83 -1.14 26.99
N ASP A 549 -20.71 0.11 27.42
CA ASP A 549 -21.77 0.83 28.13
C ASP A 549 -22.76 1.54 27.20
N PHE A 550 -22.76 1.27 25.90
CA PHE A 550 -23.50 2.08 24.92
C PHE A 550 -25.00 2.26 25.29
N GLU A 551 -25.66 1.17 25.68
CA GLU A 551 -27.06 1.20 26.14
C GLU A 551 -27.23 1.97 27.46
N ALA A 552 -26.27 1.85 28.39
CA ALA A 552 -26.28 2.60 29.64
C ALA A 552 -26.07 4.11 29.39
N LEU A 553 -25.26 4.48 28.40
CA LEU A 553 -25.06 5.87 27.98
C LEU A 553 -26.31 6.47 27.34
N ILE A 554 -27.06 5.69 26.54
CA ILE A 554 -28.38 6.10 26.04
C ILE A 554 -29.33 6.35 27.20
N MET A 555 -29.41 5.43 28.17
CA MET A 555 -30.26 5.60 29.34
C MET A 555 -29.87 6.84 30.17
N ARG A 556 -28.56 7.08 30.37
CA ARG A 556 -28.05 8.29 31.03
C ARG A 556 -28.48 9.54 30.29
N TYR A 557 -28.39 9.55 28.96
CA TYR A 557 -28.83 10.67 28.13
C TYR A 557 -30.31 10.99 28.31
N ASP A 558 -31.17 9.96 28.29
CA ASP A 558 -32.62 10.12 28.45
C ASP A 558 -33.00 10.63 29.85
N ILE A 559 -32.34 10.10 30.90
CA ILE A 559 -32.52 10.57 32.29
C ILE A 559 -32.14 12.04 32.41
N LEU A 560 -31.01 12.46 31.84
CA LEU A 560 -30.55 13.86 31.89
C LEU A 560 -31.53 14.79 31.15
N LEU A 561 -32.06 14.36 30.00
CA LEU A 561 -33.10 15.10 29.28
C LEU A 561 -34.39 15.26 30.11
N GLU A 562 -34.80 14.21 30.82
CA GLU A 562 -35.98 14.27 31.68
C GLU A 562 -35.75 15.21 32.89
N GLN A 563 -34.59 15.11 33.54
CA GLN A 563 -34.22 15.99 34.65
C GLN A 563 -34.18 17.46 34.23
N ARG A 564 -33.61 17.75 33.05
CA ARG A 564 -33.62 19.10 32.47
C ARG A 564 -35.04 19.63 32.26
N LYS A 565 -35.95 18.82 31.68
CA LYS A 565 -37.37 19.20 31.50
C LYS A 565 -38.05 19.50 32.84
N ARG A 566 -37.73 18.75 33.91
CA ARG A 566 -38.28 19.00 35.25
C ARG A 566 -37.78 20.32 35.83
N ILE A 567 -36.51 20.67 35.63
CA ILE A 567 -35.92 21.95 36.08
C ILE A 567 -36.52 23.14 35.33
N GLU A 568 -36.74 23.02 34.01
CA GLU A 568 -37.38 24.06 33.19
C GLU A 568 -38.84 24.34 33.63
N ASN A 569 -39.50 23.38 34.28
CA ASN A 569 -40.86 23.52 34.84
C ASN A 569 -40.91 24.15 36.24
N ILE A 570 -39.76 24.40 36.91
CA ILE A 570 -39.68 25.09 38.20
C ILE A 570 -39.73 26.61 37.96
N LYS A 571 -40.53 27.34 38.76
CA LYS A 571 -40.78 28.78 38.57
C LYS A 571 -39.48 29.60 38.46
N LYS A 572 -39.39 30.39 37.39
CA LYS A 572 -38.26 31.27 36.98
C LYS A 572 -37.71 32.27 38.03
N SER A 573 -38.29 32.38 39.23
CA SER A 573 -37.93 33.43 40.19
C SER A 573 -36.75 33.11 41.12
N ASP A 574 -36.24 31.86 41.17
CA ASP A 574 -35.18 31.48 42.12
C ASP A 574 -33.95 30.78 41.49
N LEU A 575 -33.81 30.76 40.16
CA LEU A 575 -32.72 30.03 39.49
C LEU A 575 -31.97 30.92 38.49
N TYR A 576 -30.90 31.55 38.96
CA TYR A 576 -29.74 31.82 38.13
C TYR A 576 -28.52 31.20 38.79
N HIS A 577 -27.99 30.14 38.17
CA HIS A 577 -26.60 30.01 37.73
C HIS A 577 -26.44 28.62 37.05
N LYS A 578 -26.32 28.63 35.71
CA LYS A 578 -25.96 27.52 34.78
C LYS A 578 -26.75 26.21 34.98
N ASP A 579 -27.56 25.82 33.99
CA ASP A 579 -28.02 24.43 33.87
C ASP A 579 -26.78 23.51 33.89
N PRO A 580 -26.56 22.72 34.97
CA PRO A 580 -25.33 21.94 35.12
C PRO A 580 -25.29 20.78 34.12
N PHE A 581 -26.44 20.38 33.56
CA PHE A 581 -26.57 19.24 32.67
C PHE A 581 -26.44 19.63 31.20
N SER A 582 -26.64 20.91 30.84
CA SER A 582 -26.64 21.34 29.43
C SER A 582 -25.37 20.96 28.68
N GLN A 583 -24.20 21.17 29.28
CA GLN A 583 -22.92 20.80 28.65
C GLN A 583 -22.75 19.29 28.51
N GLU A 584 -23.12 18.55 29.56
CA GLU A 584 -23.04 17.08 29.56
C GLU A 584 -24.00 16.46 28.55
N ILE A 585 -25.25 16.93 28.48
CA ILE A 585 -26.26 16.48 27.50
C ILE A 585 -25.76 16.71 26.07
N ILE A 586 -25.19 17.88 25.77
CA ILE A 586 -24.65 18.18 24.43
C ILE A 586 -23.50 17.23 24.09
N ARG A 587 -22.54 17.10 25.01
CA ARG A 587 -21.35 16.26 24.79
C ARG A 587 -21.70 14.76 24.69
N LEU A 588 -22.65 14.29 25.49
CA LEU A 588 -23.14 12.91 25.46
C LEU A 588 -23.92 12.63 24.18
N LYS A 589 -24.78 13.56 23.73
CA LYS A 589 -25.46 13.45 22.43
C LYS A 589 -24.45 13.31 21.29
N GLN A 590 -23.46 14.21 21.23
CA GLN A 590 -22.40 14.18 20.22
C GLN A 590 -21.62 12.85 20.26
N THR A 591 -21.34 12.35 21.47
CA THR A 591 -20.67 11.06 21.67
C THR A 591 -21.51 9.90 21.09
N LEU A 592 -22.80 9.82 21.46
CA LEU A 592 -23.71 8.77 20.98
C LEU A 592 -23.92 8.83 19.47
N ASP A 593 -24.09 10.02 18.91
CA ASP A 593 -24.26 10.21 17.46
C ASP A 593 -22.99 9.79 16.71
N LYS A 594 -21.80 10.12 17.23
CA LYS A 594 -20.53 9.71 16.62
C LYS A 594 -20.28 8.20 16.73
N ILE A 595 -20.63 7.57 17.85
CA ILE A 595 -20.57 6.11 17.97
C ILE A 595 -21.47 5.44 16.93
N ARG A 596 -22.71 5.92 16.74
CA ARG A 596 -23.63 5.38 15.71
C ARG A 596 -23.07 5.54 14.30
N GLU A 597 -22.44 6.68 14.01
CA GLU A 597 -21.82 6.97 12.72
C GLU A 597 -20.65 6.03 12.43
N LEU A 598 -19.76 5.80 13.40
CA LEU A 598 -18.57 4.98 13.24
C LEU A 598 -18.86 3.47 13.25
N THR A 599 -19.93 3.05 13.93
CA THR A 599 -20.31 1.63 14.08
C THR A 599 -21.40 1.17 13.10
N VAL A 600 -21.58 1.88 11.99
CA VAL A 600 -22.54 1.50 10.95
C VAL A 600 -22.27 0.06 10.47
N GLY A 601 -23.33 -0.74 10.38
CA GLY A 601 -23.25 -2.15 10.00
C GLY A 601 -23.03 -3.11 11.17
N TYR A 602 -22.91 -2.60 12.40
CA TYR A 602 -22.79 -3.40 13.62
C TYR A 602 -23.95 -3.11 14.56
N ASP A 603 -24.77 -4.12 14.84
CA ASP A 603 -25.81 -4.04 15.87
C ASP A 603 -25.16 -4.06 17.26
N ASP A 604 -24.28 -5.05 17.49
CA ASP A 604 -23.44 -5.16 18.67
C ASP A 604 -22.19 -4.27 18.54
N LYS A 605 -22.05 -3.33 19.48
CA LYS A 605 -20.97 -2.34 19.52
C LYS A 605 -19.65 -2.95 20.02
N GLU A 606 -19.71 -4.02 20.81
CA GLU A 606 -18.52 -4.78 21.21
C GLU A 606 -17.95 -5.56 20.02
N GLU A 607 -18.82 -6.16 19.20
CA GLU A 607 -18.41 -6.90 18.00
C GLU A 607 -17.68 -5.98 17.00
N PHE A 608 -18.08 -4.71 16.88
CA PHE A 608 -17.36 -3.71 16.09
C PHE A 608 -15.90 -3.58 16.53
N TYR A 609 -15.66 -3.42 17.83
CA TYR A 609 -14.30 -3.28 18.39
C TYR A 609 -13.46 -4.54 18.10
N ILE A 610 -14.03 -5.71 18.41
CA ILE A 610 -13.37 -7.01 18.22
C ILE A 610 -13.02 -7.22 16.74
N HIS A 611 -13.96 -6.95 15.82
CA HIS A 611 -13.75 -7.14 14.39
C HIS A 611 -12.70 -6.19 13.85
N LYS A 612 -12.83 -4.88 14.09
CA LYS A 612 -11.90 -3.90 13.53
C LYS A 612 -10.48 -4.12 14.05
N LEU A 613 -10.34 -4.41 15.36
CA LEU A 613 -9.04 -4.73 15.93
C LEU A 613 -8.46 -6.02 15.34
N ALA A 614 -9.28 -7.08 15.21
CA ALA A 614 -8.85 -8.33 14.59
C ALA A 614 -8.44 -8.15 13.12
N GLU A 615 -9.16 -7.34 12.35
CA GLU A 615 -8.86 -7.02 10.95
C GLU A 615 -7.51 -6.30 10.82
N GLY A 616 -7.25 -5.29 11.66
CA GLY A 616 -5.98 -4.60 11.71
C GLY A 616 -4.81 -5.53 12.06
N ILE A 617 -4.95 -6.31 13.14
CA ILE A 617 -3.93 -7.28 13.59
C ILE A 617 -3.67 -8.33 12.50
N ALA A 618 -4.73 -8.88 11.91
CA ALA A 618 -4.65 -9.91 10.90
C ALA A 618 -3.94 -9.40 9.64
N THR A 619 -4.23 -8.17 9.22
CA THR A 619 -3.57 -7.55 8.08
C THR A 619 -2.05 -7.41 8.32
N ILE A 620 -1.63 -6.98 9.51
CA ILE A 620 -0.21 -6.88 9.87
C ILE A 620 0.45 -8.27 9.87
N ALA A 621 -0.18 -9.24 10.53
CA ALA A 621 0.35 -10.60 10.63
C ALA A 621 0.44 -11.32 9.27
N ALA A 622 -0.50 -11.06 8.36
CA ALA A 622 -0.45 -11.53 6.98
C ALA A 622 0.67 -10.83 6.18
N GLY A 623 0.92 -9.54 6.43
CA GLY A 623 1.98 -8.78 5.76
C GLY A 623 3.38 -9.34 6.00
N VAL A 624 3.67 -9.84 7.20
CA VAL A 624 4.96 -10.43 7.55
C VAL A 624 5.04 -11.95 7.33
N TRP A 625 3.92 -12.61 7.01
CA TRP A 625 3.86 -14.07 6.97
C TRP A 625 4.81 -14.67 5.94
N LYS A 626 5.74 -15.51 6.39
CA LYS A 626 6.61 -16.33 5.52
C LYS A 626 7.33 -17.38 6.32
N LYS A 627 7.80 -18.40 5.60
CA LYS A 627 8.73 -19.38 6.15
C LYS A 627 10.15 -18.81 6.16
N LEU A 628 10.77 -18.79 7.33
CA LEU A 628 12.17 -18.41 7.50
C LEU A 628 13.08 -19.59 7.13
N ASN A 629 14.38 -19.31 6.97
CA ASN A 629 15.37 -20.31 6.55
C ASN A 629 15.48 -21.49 7.53
N GLU A 630 15.36 -21.24 8.84
CA GLU A 630 15.33 -22.31 9.85
C GLU A 630 14.01 -23.10 9.89
N GLY A 631 13.05 -22.77 9.01
CA GLY A 631 11.79 -23.49 8.85
C GLY A 631 10.63 -22.99 9.70
N SER A 632 10.87 -22.08 10.66
CA SER A 632 9.80 -21.42 11.43
C SER A 632 9.05 -20.38 10.61
N ILE A 633 7.81 -20.07 10.99
CA ILE A 633 7.07 -18.93 10.43
C ILE A 633 7.56 -17.64 11.11
N ALA A 634 7.68 -16.57 10.32
CA ALA A 634 8.00 -15.24 10.81
C ALA A 634 6.96 -14.77 11.85
N GLU A 635 7.43 -14.45 13.05
CA GLU A 635 6.58 -14.04 14.17
C GLU A 635 6.04 -12.62 13.94
N CYS A 636 4.78 -12.40 14.35
CA CYS A 636 4.15 -11.09 14.42
C CYS A 636 3.88 -10.76 15.89
N VAL A 637 4.83 -10.07 16.53
CA VAL A 637 4.72 -9.70 17.95
C VAL A 637 3.80 -8.47 18.07
N VAL A 638 2.62 -8.66 18.64
CA VAL A 638 1.58 -7.64 18.79
C VAL A 638 1.57 -7.14 20.22
N ARG A 639 1.98 -5.89 20.45
CA ARG A 639 1.89 -5.27 21.77
C ARG A 639 0.45 -4.86 22.04
N LEU A 640 -0.13 -5.40 23.11
CA LEU A 640 -1.47 -5.00 23.56
C LEU A 640 -1.50 -3.51 23.93
N SER A 641 -2.69 -2.93 24.11
CA SER A 641 -2.82 -1.47 24.24
C SER A 641 -2.03 -0.90 25.42
N ASP A 642 -1.14 0.05 25.13
CA ASP A 642 -0.32 0.74 26.13
C ASP A 642 -0.65 2.25 26.16
N PHE A 643 -1.91 2.58 25.87
CA PHE A 643 -2.40 3.95 25.99
C PHE A 643 -2.34 4.42 27.45
N LYS A 644 -1.98 5.68 27.60
CA LYS A 644 -2.10 6.43 28.85
C LYS A 644 -3.51 6.99 28.98
N THR A 645 -3.90 7.31 30.20
CA THR A 645 -5.19 7.92 30.55
C THR A 645 -5.52 9.14 29.69
N ASN A 646 -4.54 10.03 29.44
CA ASN A 646 -4.73 11.21 28.60
C ASN A 646 -4.90 10.90 27.10
N GLU A 647 -4.38 9.77 26.62
CA GLU A 647 -4.56 9.33 25.23
C GLU A 647 -5.94 8.68 25.06
N TYR A 648 -6.36 7.82 26.00
CA TYR A 648 -7.73 7.29 26.02
C TYR A 648 -8.79 8.40 26.15
N ALA A 649 -8.51 9.46 26.91
CA ALA A 649 -9.43 10.58 27.10
C ALA A 649 -9.78 11.31 25.78
N ASN A 650 -8.89 11.22 24.77
CA ASN A 650 -9.07 11.83 23.46
C ASN A 650 -9.96 11.01 22.52
N LEU A 651 -10.20 9.72 22.82
CA LEU A 651 -11.13 8.90 22.05
C LEU A 651 -12.59 9.34 22.27
N VAL A 652 -13.45 9.00 21.31
CA VAL A 652 -14.89 9.25 21.43
C VAL A 652 -15.42 8.52 22.68
N GLY A 653 -15.99 9.28 23.61
CA GLY A 653 -16.49 8.78 24.90
C GLY A 653 -15.44 8.65 26.00
N GLY A 654 -14.15 8.83 25.72
CA GLY A 654 -13.07 8.67 26.71
C GLY A 654 -13.17 9.60 27.93
N TRP A 655 -13.65 10.83 27.72
CA TRP A 655 -13.86 11.82 28.79
C TRP A 655 -14.79 11.38 29.93
N ILE A 656 -15.56 10.30 29.76
CA ILE A 656 -16.44 9.74 30.80
C ILE A 656 -15.66 8.85 31.76
N TYR A 657 -14.64 8.15 31.26
CA TYR A 657 -13.91 7.10 31.95
C TYR A 657 -12.54 7.54 32.45
N GLU A 658 -11.95 8.55 31.80
CA GLU A 658 -10.56 8.93 32.00
C GLU A 658 -10.45 10.21 32.84
N GLY A 659 -9.79 10.10 34.00
CA GLY A 659 -9.48 11.22 34.88
C GLY A 659 -8.17 11.94 34.52
N GLU A 660 -7.88 13.03 35.23
CA GLU A 660 -6.56 13.69 35.11
C GLU A 660 -5.52 12.97 35.99
N GLU A 661 -4.36 12.68 35.40
CA GLU A 661 -3.20 12.14 36.12
C GLU A 661 -2.02 13.11 36.07
N ASN A 662 -1.35 13.30 37.21
CA ASN A 662 -0.17 14.17 37.29
C ASN A 662 1.02 13.64 36.47
N ASN A 663 1.15 12.31 36.35
CA ASN A 663 2.24 11.66 35.63
C ASN A 663 1.72 10.47 34.80
N PRO A 664 1.09 10.72 33.64
CA PRO A 664 0.50 9.66 32.83
C PRO A 664 1.51 8.59 32.39
N MET A 665 2.81 8.92 32.29
CA MET A 665 3.88 7.97 31.97
C MET A 665 4.01 6.83 32.99
N LEU A 666 3.71 7.09 34.27
CA LEU A 666 3.78 6.12 35.37
C LEU A 666 2.39 5.63 35.83
N GLY A 667 1.34 6.19 35.23
CA GLY A 667 -0.05 6.09 35.68
C GLY A 667 -0.77 4.81 35.29
N PHE A 668 -2.09 4.92 35.17
CA PHE A 668 -3.01 3.82 34.90
C PHE A 668 -2.98 3.35 33.44
N ARG A 669 -1.95 2.55 33.10
CA ARG A 669 -1.68 2.00 31.77
C ARG A 669 -1.13 0.58 31.79
N GLY A 670 -1.08 -0.05 30.62
CA GLY A 670 -0.53 -1.38 30.39
C GLY A 670 -1.19 -2.45 31.27
N CYS A 671 -0.40 -3.43 31.70
CA CYS A 671 -0.90 -4.58 32.46
C CYS A 671 -1.74 -4.25 33.69
N SER A 672 -1.41 -3.19 34.45
CA SER A 672 -2.21 -2.82 35.63
C SER A 672 -3.61 -2.35 35.28
N ARG A 673 -3.79 -1.80 34.08
CA ARG A 673 -5.12 -1.45 33.56
C ARG A 673 -5.91 -2.70 33.19
N TYR A 674 -5.25 -3.74 32.65
CA TYR A 674 -5.92 -4.97 32.22
C TYR A 674 -6.54 -5.78 33.36
N VAL A 675 -5.92 -5.74 34.55
CA VAL A 675 -6.38 -6.49 35.73
C VAL A 675 -7.34 -5.69 36.61
N HIS A 676 -7.60 -4.42 36.28
CA HIS A 676 -8.47 -3.56 37.08
C HIS A 676 -9.94 -3.71 36.68
N ASP A 677 -10.84 -3.82 37.65
CA ASP A 677 -12.27 -4.11 37.45
C ASP A 677 -12.96 -3.13 36.48
N GLU A 678 -12.57 -1.86 36.48
CA GLU A 678 -13.15 -0.82 35.59
C GLU A 678 -12.75 -0.95 34.11
N PHE A 679 -11.74 -1.75 33.78
CA PHE A 679 -11.22 -1.87 32.42
C PHE A 679 -11.03 -3.32 31.94
N GLN A 680 -11.06 -4.31 32.83
CA GLN A 680 -10.86 -5.73 32.46
C GLN A 680 -11.79 -6.19 31.32
N ASN A 681 -13.03 -5.71 31.27
CA ASN A 681 -13.95 -6.02 30.17
C ASN A 681 -13.48 -5.46 28.82
N ALA A 682 -12.92 -4.25 28.79
CA ALA A 682 -12.30 -3.70 27.59
C ALA A 682 -11.08 -4.52 27.15
N PHE A 683 -10.26 -4.97 28.09
CA PHE A 683 -9.13 -5.87 27.81
C PHE A 683 -9.59 -7.22 27.21
N ILE A 684 -10.70 -7.78 27.69
CA ILE A 684 -11.30 -8.99 27.13
C ILE A 684 -11.65 -8.81 25.65
N LEU A 685 -12.10 -7.62 25.21
CA LEU A 685 -12.34 -7.35 23.79
C LEU A 685 -11.05 -7.45 22.95
N GLU A 686 -9.91 -6.98 23.47
CA GLU A 686 -8.61 -7.14 22.80
C GLU A 686 -8.19 -8.61 22.69
N LEU A 687 -8.39 -9.39 23.75
CA LEU A 687 -8.11 -10.82 23.74
C LEU A 687 -8.98 -11.58 22.73
N ARG A 688 -10.27 -11.24 22.65
CA ARG A 688 -11.19 -11.80 21.66
C ARG A 688 -10.77 -11.44 20.24
N ALA A 689 -10.26 -10.24 20.01
CA ALA A 689 -9.71 -9.83 18.72
C ALA A 689 -8.47 -10.66 18.32
N ILE A 690 -7.52 -10.85 19.25
CA ILE A 690 -6.33 -11.70 19.03
C ILE A 690 -6.75 -13.14 18.70
N LYS A 691 -7.67 -13.71 19.48
CA LYS A 691 -8.20 -15.06 19.25
C LYS A 691 -8.84 -15.17 17.87
N LYS A 692 -9.71 -14.22 17.51
CA LYS A 692 -10.38 -14.20 16.21
C LYS A 692 -9.40 -14.12 15.04
N ALA A 693 -8.39 -13.26 15.12
CA ALA A 693 -7.34 -13.16 14.10
C ALA A 693 -6.55 -14.47 13.95
N ARG A 694 -6.27 -15.16 15.06
CA ARG A 694 -5.62 -16.50 15.03
C ARG A 694 -6.53 -17.58 14.45
N GLU A 695 -7.83 -17.55 14.74
CA GLU A 695 -8.84 -18.45 14.13
C GLU A 695 -8.99 -18.26 12.62
N TRP A 696 -8.67 -17.06 12.10
CA TRP A 696 -8.51 -16.82 10.66
C TRP A 696 -7.21 -17.39 10.06
N GLY A 697 -6.43 -18.14 10.85
CA GLY A 697 -5.25 -18.89 10.39
C GLY A 697 -3.92 -18.21 10.69
N LEU A 698 -3.91 -17.00 11.25
CA LEU A 698 -2.71 -16.22 11.54
C LEU A 698 -2.10 -16.62 12.89
N THR A 699 -1.66 -17.87 12.96
CA THR A 699 -1.03 -18.48 14.14
C THR A 699 0.34 -17.90 14.48
N ASN A 700 0.90 -17.04 13.63
CA ASN A 700 2.15 -16.32 13.87
C ASN A 700 1.99 -15.09 14.78
N ILE A 701 0.77 -14.73 15.19
CA ILE A 701 0.49 -13.65 16.15
C ILE A 701 1.00 -14.05 17.54
N VAL A 702 1.86 -13.21 18.13
CA VAL A 702 2.41 -13.35 19.48
C VAL A 702 2.00 -12.12 20.31
N PRO A 703 0.99 -12.19 21.18
CA PRO A 703 0.66 -11.09 22.08
C PRO A 703 1.83 -10.75 23.01
N MET A 704 2.07 -9.47 23.21
CA MET A 704 3.09 -8.92 24.08
C MET A 704 2.47 -7.99 25.10
N LEU A 705 2.75 -8.25 26.37
CA LEU A 705 2.23 -7.52 27.53
C LEU A 705 3.10 -6.28 27.82
N PRO A 706 2.58 -5.05 27.66
CA PRO A 706 3.30 -3.82 27.99
C PRO A 706 3.16 -3.46 29.47
N PHE A 707 4.16 -2.77 30.00
CA PHE A 707 4.17 -2.15 31.33
C PHE A 707 3.79 -3.12 32.47
N CYS A 708 4.19 -4.39 32.35
CA CYS A 708 3.94 -5.43 33.34
C CYS A 708 4.83 -5.23 34.57
N ARG A 709 4.27 -4.81 35.69
CA ARG A 709 5.00 -4.34 36.86
C ARG A 709 5.55 -5.49 37.73
N SER A 710 4.85 -6.62 37.82
CA SER A 710 5.28 -7.76 38.63
C SER A 710 4.93 -9.13 38.03
N PRO A 711 5.60 -10.21 38.45
CA PRO A 711 5.25 -11.57 38.04
C PRO A 711 3.81 -11.98 38.41
N GLU A 712 3.28 -11.49 39.53
CA GLU A 712 1.90 -11.77 39.97
C GLU A 712 0.87 -11.14 39.03
N GLU A 713 1.12 -9.89 38.60
CA GLU A 713 0.30 -9.23 37.59
C GLU A 713 0.36 -9.99 36.26
N CYS A 714 1.56 -10.42 35.85
CA CYS A 714 1.73 -11.26 34.65
C CYS A 714 0.91 -12.55 34.74
N LYS A 715 0.99 -13.25 35.88
CA LYS A 715 0.23 -14.48 36.14
C LYS A 715 -1.28 -14.25 36.01
N GLN A 716 -1.82 -13.19 36.64
CA GLN A 716 -3.25 -12.86 36.54
C GLN A 716 -3.68 -12.62 35.09
N ILE A 717 -2.87 -11.93 34.31
CA ILE A 717 -3.17 -11.69 32.89
C ILE A 717 -3.16 -13.00 32.10
N ILE A 718 -2.20 -13.89 32.35
CA ILE A 718 -2.20 -15.23 31.72
C ILE A 718 -3.47 -16.01 32.08
N GLU A 719 -3.92 -15.98 33.34
CA GLU A 719 -5.18 -16.61 33.76
C GLU A 719 -6.40 -16.02 33.03
N ILE A 720 -6.45 -14.70 32.84
CA ILE A 720 -7.50 -14.03 32.04
C ILE A 720 -7.43 -14.49 30.57
N MET A 721 -6.24 -14.53 29.98
CA MET A 721 -6.03 -15.01 28.61
C MET A 721 -6.52 -16.45 28.42
N GLU A 722 -6.17 -17.35 29.36
CA GLU A 722 -6.63 -18.73 29.37
C GLU A 722 -8.16 -18.82 29.46
N SER A 723 -8.79 -17.97 30.28
CA SER A 723 -10.25 -17.92 30.42
C SER A 723 -10.98 -17.54 29.12
N GLU A 724 -10.35 -16.71 28.27
CA GLU A 724 -10.86 -16.35 26.94
C GLU A 724 -10.43 -17.37 25.85
N GLY A 725 -9.70 -18.43 26.22
CA GLY A 725 -9.28 -19.51 25.33
C GLY A 725 -7.96 -19.26 24.59
N LEU A 726 -7.14 -18.32 25.07
CA LEU A 726 -5.78 -18.09 24.59
C LEU A 726 -4.77 -18.79 25.52
N VAL A 727 -4.63 -20.10 25.36
CA VAL A 727 -3.75 -20.94 26.19
C VAL A 727 -2.35 -21.06 25.57
N ARG A 728 -1.30 -20.71 26.33
CA ARG A 728 0.10 -20.84 25.87
C ARG A 728 0.42 -22.26 25.41
N GLY A 729 1.13 -22.39 24.29
CA GLY A 729 1.49 -23.66 23.67
C GLY A 729 0.38 -24.28 22.80
N GLN A 730 -0.89 -23.95 23.03
CA GLN A 730 -1.99 -24.41 22.17
C GLN A 730 -1.97 -23.65 20.83
N ASP A 731 -2.10 -24.39 19.73
CA ASP A 731 -2.00 -23.85 18.36
C ASP A 731 -0.74 -23.00 18.12
N GLY A 732 0.33 -23.26 18.87
CA GLY A 732 1.59 -22.52 18.81
C GLY A 732 1.53 -21.11 19.41
N LEU A 733 0.51 -20.78 20.23
CA LEU A 733 0.43 -19.48 20.91
C LEU A 733 1.63 -19.29 21.85
N LYS A 734 2.28 -18.14 21.71
CA LYS A 734 3.33 -17.64 22.61
C LYS A 734 2.86 -16.34 23.22
N VAL A 735 3.36 -16.01 24.41
CA VAL A 735 3.13 -14.70 25.04
C VAL A 735 4.46 -14.10 25.44
N TYR A 736 4.70 -12.85 25.06
CA TYR A 736 5.90 -12.10 25.46
C TYR A 736 5.55 -11.01 26.48
N VAL A 737 6.56 -10.55 27.22
CA VAL A 737 6.46 -9.33 28.04
C VAL A 737 7.45 -8.29 27.52
N MET A 738 7.04 -7.03 27.54
CA MET A 738 7.93 -5.93 27.26
C MET A 738 8.81 -5.69 28.50
N ALA A 739 10.12 -5.94 28.37
CA ALA A 739 11.08 -5.70 29.44
C ALA A 739 11.46 -4.22 29.44
N GLU A 740 10.64 -3.42 30.12
CA GLU A 740 10.74 -1.96 30.11
C GLU A 740 10.71 -1.33 31.51
N ILE A 741 10.51 -2.14 32.55
CA ILE A 741 10.55 -1.73 33.95
C ILE A 741 11.73 -2.44 34.63
N PRO A 742 12.47 -1.78 35.55
CA PRO A 742 13.56 -2.43 36.29
C PRO A 742 13.17 -3.74 36.98
N SER A 743 11.91 -3.90 37.42
CA SER A 743 11.42 -5.17 37.98
C SER A 743 11.41 -6.31 36.97
N ASN A 744 11.17 -6.05 35.67
CA ASN A 744 11.26 -7.08 34.63
C ASN A 744 12.68 -7.62 34.48
N ILE A 745 13.67 -6.76 34.73
CA ILE A 745 15.08 -7.13 34.67
C ILE A 745 15.47 -7.93 35.91
N ILE A 746 15.16 -7.39 37.10
CA ILE A 746 15.59 -7.97 38.38
C ILE A 746 14.90 -9.31 38.66
N CYS A 747 13.63 -9.45 38.27
CA CYS A 747 12.81 -10.65 38.50
C CYS A 747 12.62 -11.46 37.21
N ALA A 748 13.56 -11.38 36.26
CA ALA A 748 13.44 -12.02 34.95
C ALA A 748 13.17 -13.54 35.04
N ASP A 749 13.81 -14.21 35.99
CA ASP A 749 13.63 -15.63 36.30
C ASP A 749 12.18 -15.97 36.66
N LEU A 750 11.54 -15.14 37.50
CA LEU A 750 10.14 -15.32 37.90
C LEU A 750 9.16 -15.06 36.75
N PHE A 751 9.44 -14.05 35.91
CA PHE A 751 8.63 -13.79 34.70
C PHE A 751 8.69 -14.97 33.72
N CYS A 752 9.82 -15.68 33.61
CA CYS A 752 10.01 -16.79 32.68
C CYS A 752 9.02 -17.97 32.89
N GLU A 753 8.39 -18.08 34.07
CA GLU A 753 7.33 -19.07 34.33
C GLU A 753 6.09 -18.81 33.46
N TYR A 754 5.74 -17.54 33.26
CA TYR A 754 4.47 -17.10 32.68
C TYR A 754 4.54 -16.72 31.20
N ILE A 755 5.74 -16.61 30.63
CA ILE A 755 5.95 -16.14 29.25
C ILE A 755 6.92 -16.99 28.44
N ASP A 756 7.03 -16.69 27.15
CA ASP A 756 7.88 -17.39 26.17
C ASP A 756 9.05 -16.55 25.67
N GLY A 757 9.09 -15.26 26.03
CA GLY A 757 10.17 -14.35 25.65
C GLY A 757 9.95 -12.92 26.12
N PHE A 758 11.00 -12.12 25.99
CA PHE A 758 11.01 -10.70 26.31
C PHE A 758 11.25 -9.86 25.06
N SER A 759 10.67 -8.66 25.03
CA SER A 759 11.08 -7.60 24.11
C SER A 759 11.47 -6.36 24.90
N VAL A 760 12.72 -5.93 24.80
CA VAL A 760 13.23 -4.80 25.57
C VAL A 760 12.64 -3.49 25.03
N GLY A 761 11.94 -2.78 25.91
CA GLY A 761 11.51 -1.39 25.71
C GLY A 761 12.58 -0.44 26.24
N SER A 762 13.65 -0.21 25.47
CA SER A 762 14.84 0.49 25.98
C SER A 762 14.57 1.93 26.43
N ASN A 763 13.57 2.58 25.84
CA ASN A 763 13.21 3.96 26.17
C ASN A 763 12.64 4.09 27.58
N ASP A 764 11.62 3.30 27.90
CA ASP A 764 10.99 3.32 29.21
C ASP A 764 11.90 2.68 30.27
N LEU A 765 12.67 1.65 29.89
CA LEU A 765 13.69 1.09 30.78
C LEU A 765 14.72 2.14 31.19
N THR A 766 15.18 2.97 30.25
CA THR A 766 16.12 4.06 30.54
C THR A 766 15.49 5.11 31.44
N GLN A 767 14.27 5.56 31.11
CA GLN A 767 13.53 6.55 31.91
C GLN A 767 13.35 6.07 33.35
N LEU A 768 12.94 4.83 33.55
CA LEU A 768 12.65 4.28 34.89
C LEU A 768 13.91 3.89 35.66
N THR A 769 14.96 3.43 34.99
CA THR A 769 16.25 3.12 35.64
C THR A 769 16.91 4.38 36.20
N TYR A 770 16.81 5.50 35.47
CA TYR A 770 17.42 6.77 35.88
C TYR A 770 16.46 7.75 36.57
N GLY A 771 15.15 7.48 36.53
CA GLY A 771 14.12 8.40 37.03
C GLY A 771 14.05 9.72 36.24
N VAL A 772 14.15 9.65 34.91
CA VAL A 772 14.21 10.83 34.04
C VAL A 772 13.05 10.87 33.06
N GLY A 773 12.37 12.02 32.96
CA GLY A 773 11.40 12.30 31.91
C GLY A 773 12.10 12.83 30.66
N ARG A 774 12.01 12.09 29.54
CA ARG A 774 12.68 12.44 28.28
C ARG A 774 12.10 13.68 27.59
N ASP A 775 10.86 13.99 27.91
CA ASP A 775 10.05 15.13 27.47
C ASP A 775 10.26 16.37 28.35
N ASN A 776 11.03 16.25 29.43
CA ASN A 776 11.35 17.37 30.29
C ASN A 776 12.52 18.18 29.73
N GLU A 777 12.25 19.39 29.24
CA GLU A 777 13.25 20.28 28.63
C GLU A 777 14.49 20.54 29.50
N LYS A 778 14.34 20.55 30.83
CA LYS A 778 15.47 20.74 31.76
C LYS A 778 16.32 19.48 31.91
N MET A 779 15.74 18.31 31.69
CA MET A 779 16.44 17.02 31.80
C MET A 779 17.23 16.70 30.54
N ILE A 780 16.78 17.10 29.35
CA ILE A 780 17.45 16.79 28.08
C ILE A 780 18.96 17.16 28.10
N PRO A 781 19.39 18.37 28.51
CA PRO A 781 20.83 18.68 28.59
C PRO A 781 21.58 17.84 29.63
N LEU A 782 20.93 17.50 30.75
CA LEU A 782 21.54 16.68 31.81
C LEU A 782 21.71 15.23 31.36
N MET A 783 20.73 14.69 30.63
CA MET A 783 20.81 13.34 30.04
C MET A 783 22.02 13.21 29.12
N ASN A 784 22.30 14.23 28.32
CA ASN A 784 23.48 14.26 27.46
C ASN A 784 24.79 14.38 28.27
N ASN A 785 24.85 15.28 29.25
CA ASN A 785 26.06 15.52 30.04
C ASN A 785 26.47 14.34 30.92
N TYR A 786 25.49 13.59 31.44
CA TYR A 786 25.72 12.46 32.36
C TYR A 786 25.45 11.10 31.72
N SER A 787 25.23 11.05 30.39
CA SER A 787 25.02 9.82 29.63
C SER A 787 23.83 8.98 30.13
N TYR A 788 22.70 9.61 30.46
CA TYR A 788 21.45 8.91 30.78
C TYR A 788 20.76 8.50 29.47
N ASN A 789 21.31 7.48 28.82
CA ASN A 789 20.84 7.02 27.51
C ASN A 789 20.72 5.48 27.47
N THR A 790 20.18 4.99 26.36
CA THR A 790 19.90 3.58 26.10
C THR A 790 21.15 2.69 26.02
N ASN A 791 22.33 3.28 25.84
CA ASN A 791 23.62 2.58 25.74
C ASN A 791 24.49 2.72 27.00
N SER A 792 23.94 3.35 28.05
CA SER A 792 24.64 3.58 29.31
C SER A 792 24.97 2.27 30.05
N GLU A 793 25.96 2.34 30.94
CA GLU A 793 26.45 1.17 31.69
C GLU A 793 25.35 0.46 32.50
N ALA A 794 24.43 1.22 33.12
CA ALA A 794 23.32 0.64 33.88
C ALA A 794 22.40 -0.17 32.96
N ILE A 795 22.10 0.35 31.77
CA ILE A 795 21.25 -0.33 30.79
C ILE A 795 21.98 -1.54 30.21
N ARG A 796 23.25 -1.42 29.81
CA ARG A 796 24.04 -2.57 29.33
C ARG A 796 24.07 -3.72 30.34
N ARG A 797 24.29 -3.44 31.63
CA ARG A 797 24.25 -4.46 32.69
C ARG A 797 22.87 -5.08 32.84
N SER A 798 21.81 -4.27 32.80
CA SER A 798 20.44 -4.74 32.83
C SER A 798 20.13 -5.69 31.66
N LEU A 799 20.55 -5.35 30.45
CA LEU A 799 20.33 -6.18 29.27
C LEU A 799 21.17 -7.46 29.29
N SER A 800 22.43 -7.38 29.69
CA SER A 800 23.30 -8.57 29.84
C SER A 800 22.70 -9.54 30.85
N HIS A 801 22.19 -9.03 31.98
CA HIS A 801 21.51 -9.83 32.99
C HIS A 801 20.24 -10.47 32.43
N LEU A 802 19.35 -9.69 31.81
CA LEU A 802 18.11 -10.18 31.23
C LEU A 802 18.35 -11.27 30.19
N ILE A 803 19.24 -11.03 29.22
CA ILE A 803 19.58 -11.97 28.14
C ILE A 803 20.07 -13.28 28.74
N LYS A 804 21.04 -13.21 29.66
CA LYS A 804 21.59 -14.39 30.33
C LYS A 804 20.51 -15.20 31.05
N ILE A 805 19.73 -14.56 31.92
CA ILE A 805 18.71 -15.25 32.72
C ILE A 805 17.62 -15.83 31.81
N ALA A 806 17.11 -15.07 30.85
CA ALA A 806 16.10 -15.56 29.91
C ALA A 806 16.59 -16.80 29.13
N HIS A 807 17.84 -16.78 28.65
CA HIS A 807 18.43 -17.91 27.94
C HIS A 807 18.64 -19.15 28.82
N GLU A 808 18.99 -18.98 30.10
CA GLU A 808 19.06 -20.09 31.07
C GLU A 808 17.70 -20.80 31.23
N TYR A 809 16.59 -20.09 31.03
CA TYR A 809 15.22 -20.62 31.03
C TYR A 809 14.68 -20.96 29.62
N GLY A 810 15.53 -20.89 28.58
CA GLY A 810 15.16 -21.18 27.19
C GLY A 810 14.17 -20.18 26.58
N LYS A 811 14.14 -18.94 27.10
CA LYS A 811 13.28 -17.84 26.63
C LYS A 811 14.06 -16.92 25.70
N LYS A 812 13.40 -16.40 24.67
CA LYS A 812 14.02 -15.47 23.72
C LYS A 812 14.05 -14.06 24.29
N VAL A 813 15.03 -13.26 23.89
CA VAL A 813 15.11 -11.82 24.16
C VAL A 813 15.29 -11.06 22.85
N GLY A 814 14.34 -10.19 22.55
CA GLY A 814 14.45 -9.18 21.51
C GLY A 814 14.59 -7.78 22.09
N ILE A 815 14.84 -6.81 21.22
CA ILE A 815 14.76 -5.38 21.56
C ILE A 815 13.98 -4.65 20.45
N CYS A 816 13.20 -3.66 20.85
CA CYS A 816 12.48 -2.79 19.93
C CYS A 816 12.89 -1.33 20.12
N GLY A 817 12.90 -0.58 19.02
CA GLY A 817 13.21 0.85 19.02
C GLY A 817 14.38 1.22 18.12
N GLN A 818 14.65 2.52 18.02
CA GLN A 818 15.69 3.06 17.14
C GLN A 818 17.10 3.02 17.74
N ALA A 819 17.24 2.76 19.05
CA ALA A 819 18.55 2.78 19.71
C ALA A 819 19.61 1.90 19.01
N PRO A 820 19.33 0.67 18.55
CA PRO A 820 20.32 -0.12 17.82
C PRO A 820 20.61 0.40 16.40
N SER A 821 19.69 1.12 15.75
CA SER A 821 19.97 1.75 14.45
C SER A 821 20.83 3.00 14.58
N ASP A 822 20.60 3.77 15.65
CA ASP A 822 21.22 5.07 15.90
C ASP A 822 22.63 4.92 16.48
N ASP A 823 22.85 3.89 17.30
CA ASP A 823 24.12 3.60 17.96
C ASP A 823 24.66 2.21 17.52
N PRO A 824 25.59 2.17 16.55
CA PRO A 824 26.22 0.93 16.11
C PRO A 824 26.97 0.18 17.21
N ASP A 825 27.52 0.87 18.21
CA ASP A 825 28.20 0.22 19.35
C ASP A 825 27.23 -0.47 20.28
N PHE A 826 26.03 0.09 20.43
CA PHE A 826 24.94 -0.57 21.16
C PHE A 826 24.46 -1.82 20.41
N LEU A 827 24.24 -1.74 19.09
CA LEU A 827 23.91 -2.92 18.28
C LEU A 827 24.97 -4.01 18.41
N ARG A 828 26.25 -3.64 18.29
CA ARG A 828 27.37 -4.57 18.44
C ARG A 828 27.35 -5.27 19.79
N PHE A 829 27.14 -4.51 20.86
CA PHE A 829 27.00 -5.04 22.21
C PHE A 829 25.87 -6.07 22.29
N LEU A 830 24.67 -5.76 21.78
CA LEU A 830 23.52 -6.68 21.85
C LEU A 830 23.78 -7.99 21.11
N VAL A 831 24.39 -7.93 19.92
CA VAL A 831 24.75 -9.13 19.14
C VAL A 831 25.81 -9.96 19.87
N ARG A 832 26.80 -9.32 20.52
CA ARG A 832 27.82 -10.01 21.34
C ARG A 832 27.22 -10.73 22.56
N GLU A 833 26.27 -10.09 23.24
CA GLU A 833 25.55 -10.70 24.36
C GLU A 833 24.61 -11.82 23.89
N GLY A 834 24.40 -11.98 22.57
CA GLY A 834 23.64 -13.08 21.98
C GLY A 834 22.15 -12.81 21.84
N ILE A 835 21.72 -11.55 21.72
CA ILE A 835 20.29 -11.22 21.55
C ILE A 835 19.65 -11.99 20.38
N ASP A 836 18.41 -12.46 20.56
CA ASP A 836 17.72 -13.28 19.56
C ASP A 836 17.18 -12.45 18.38
N SER A 837 16.78 -11.20 18.64
CA SER A 837 16.22 -10.34 17.61
C SER A 837 16.38 -8.84 17.86
N LEU A 838 16.46 -8.08 16.77
CA LEU A 838 16.51 -6.62 16.74
C LEU A 838 15.34 -6.10 15.90
N SER A 839 14.42 -5.33 16.48
CA SER A 839 13.26 -4.77 15.77
C SER A 839 13.44 -3.27 15.49
N LEU A 840 13.61 -2.93 14.21
CA LEU A 840 14.00 -1.61 13.73
C LEU A 840 12.88 -0.96 12.89
N ASN A 841 13.01 0.32 12.56
CA ASN A 841 12.12 0.93 11.58
C ASN A 841 12.46 0.42 10.17
N PHE A 842 11.49 0.50 9.25
CA PHE A 842 11.67 -0.06 7.90
C PHE A 842 12.79 0.63 7.11
N ASP A 843 12.94 1.94 7.26
CA ASP A 843 13.99 2.74 6.62
C ASP A 843 15.41 2.40 7.13
N THR A 844 15.54 1.96 8.38
CA THR A 844 16.83 1.56 8.97
C THR A 844 17.07 0.05 8.94
N PHE A 845 16.08 -0.76 8.55
CA PHE A 845 16.14 -2.23 8.53
C PHE A 845 17.33 -2.75 7.71
N ALA A 846 17.53 -2.29 6.48
CA ALA A 846 18.59 -2.79 5.61
C ALA A 846 19.99 -2.52 6.20
N ARG A 847 20.21 -1.30 6.72
CA ARG A 847 21.45 -0.93 7.42
C ARG A 847 21.63 -1.76 8.70
N GLY A 848 20.57 -1.95 9.47
CA GLY A 848 20.58 -2.78 10.67
C GLY A 848 20.96 -4.23 10.37
N ARG A 849 20.43 -4.81 9.29
CA ARG A 849 20.77 -6.16 8.83
C ARG A 849 22.23 -6.30 8.44
N ILE A 850 22.74 -5.33 7.68
CA ILE A 850 24.17 -5.28 7.32
C ILE A 850 25.03 -5.17 8.58
N ASN A 851 24.73 -4.26 9.50
CA ASN A 851 25.52 -4.09 10.73
C ASN A 851 25.46 -5.30 11.67
N THR A 852 24.32 -5.99 11.71
CA THR A 852 24.17 -7.24 12.45
C THR A 852 25.09 -8.32 11.85
N TRP A 853 25.03 -8.53 10.53
CA TRP A 853 25.91 -9.46 9.83
C TRP A 853 27.40 -9.11 10.01
N ARG A 854 27.77 -7.82 9.87
CA ARG A 854 29.14 -7.34 10.11
C ARG A 854 29.64 -7.75 11.49
N THR A 855 28.81 -7.55 12.50
CA THR A 855 29.15 -7.90 13.89
C THR A 855 29.29 -9.41 14.06
N GLU A 856 28.33 -10.20 13.57
CA GLU A 856 28.36 -11.66 13.68
C GLU A 856 29.62 -12.26 13.05
N VAL A 857 30.02 -11.80 11.85
CA VAL A 857 31.22 -12.27 11.16
C VAL A 857 32.48 -11.90 11.94
N ILE A 858 32.62 -10.63 12.33
CA ILE A 858 33.81 -10.14 13.04
C ILE A 858 33.98 -10.86 14.38
N GLU A 859 32.91 -10.98 15.17
CA GLU A 859 32.96 -11.64 16.47
C GLU A 859 33.26 -13.13 16.37
N ALA A 860 32.78 -13.79 15.31
CA ALA A 860 32.97 -15.24 15.13
C ALA A 860 34.33 -15.62 14.54
N LYS A 861 34.97 -14.73 13.76
CA LYS A 861 36.13 -15.08 12.93
C LYS A 861 37.46 -14.48 13.39
N LEU A 862 37.44 -13.39 14.15
CA LEU A 862 38.63 -12.63 14.50
C LEU A 862 38.95 -12.69 16.00
N ASP A 863 40.22 -12.47 16.36
CA ASP A 863 40.65 -12.23 17.74
C ASP A 863 40.39 -10.77 18.19
N ASP A 864 40.50 -10.49 19.48
CA ASP A 864 40.08 -9.20 20.05
C ASP A 864 40.85 -7.98 19.50
N ASN A 865 42.12 -8.13 19.14
CA ASN A 865 42.90 -7.04 18.54
C ASN A 865 42.40 -6.74 17.13
N ASN A 866 42.22 -7.78 16.31
CA ASN A 866 41.74 -7.68 14.94
C ASN A 866 40.29 -7.18 14.90
N LYS A 867 39.44 -7.57 15.86
CA LYS A 867 38.08 -7.04 16.02
C LYS A 867 38.09 -5.52 16.19
N ALA A 868 38.91 -5.00 17.12
CA ALA A 868 38.97 -3.56 17.39
C ALA A 868 39.38 -2.76 16.14
N GLN A 869 40.36 -3.25 15.39
CA GLN A 869 40.78 -2.67 14.11
C GLN A 869 39.65 -2.73 13.06
N SER A 870 39.00 -3.88 12.89
CA SER A 870 37.86 -4.02 11.98
C SER A 870 36.74 -3.03 12.28
N TYR A 871 36.35 -2.86 13.54
CA TYR A 871 35.30 -1.90 13.91
C TYR A 871 35.72 -0.45 13.70
N LYS A 872 37.00 -0.12 13.91
CA LYS A 872 37.55 1.19 13.59
C LYS A 872 37.35 1.53 12.11
N LEU A 873 37.77 0.64 11.21
CA LEU A 873 37.60 0.83 9.76
C LEU A 873 36.13 0.96 9.36
N LEU A 874 35.25 0.11 9.90
CA LEU A 874 33.81 0.18 9.60
C LEU A 874 33.19 1.50 10.07
N ASN A 875 33.56 1.97 11.26
CA ASN A 875 33.11 3.26 11.77
C ASN A 875 33.65 4.41 10.91
N GLU A 876 34.89 4.33 10.41
CA GLU A 876 35.44 5.30 9.46
C GLU A 876 34.62 5.34 8.15
N CYS A 877 34.27 4.18 7.59
CA CYS A 877 33.37 4.10 6.43
C CYS A 877 32.01 4.76 6.70
N ASP A 878 31.34 4.38 7.79
CA ASP A 878 30.01 4.89 8.14
C ASP A 878 30.06 6.42 8.40
N ASN A 879 31.13 6.91 9.03
CA ASN A 879 31.36 8.34 9.24
C ASN A 879 31.53 9.09 7.92
N LEU A 880 32.26 8.54 6.94
CA LEU A 880 32.41 9.15 5.63
C LEU A 880 31.07 9.17 4.87
N ILE A 881 30.31 8.07 4.89
CA ILE A 881 28.96 7.98 4.33
C ILE A 881 28.05 9.07 4.92
N ASN A 882 28.05 9.24 6.24
CA ASN A 882 27.24 10.27 6.89
C ASN A 882 27.71 11.69 6.51
N LYS A 883 29.03 11.91 6.40
CA LYS A 883 29.60 13.21 5.99
C LYS A 883 29.21 13.61 4.57
N ILE A 884 29.01 12.66 3.66
CA ILE A 884 28.69 12.93 2.24
C ILE A 884 27.20 12.87 1.92
N ARG A 885 26.37 12.18 2.74
CA ARG A 885 24.93 12.01 2.49
C ARG A 885 24.20 13.35 2.34
N ILE A 886 24.39 14.28 3.27
CA ILE A 886 23.74 15.60 3.19
C ILE A 886 24.18 16.38 1.94
N PRO A 887 25.50 16.56 1.66
CA PRO A 887 25.95 17.16 0.41
C PRO A 887 25.41 16.48 -0.86
N ARG A 888 25.44 15.15 -0.91
CA ARG A 888 24.92 14.34 -2.03
C ARG A 888 23.43 14.63 -2.25
N GLY A 889 22.64 14.56 -1.19
CA GLY A 889 21.21 14.87 -1.26
C GLY A 889 20.96 16.31 -1.67
N LYS A 890 21.67 17.30 -1.10
CA LYS A 890 21.55 18.71 -1.51
C LYS A 890 21.87 18.93 -2.99
N LEU A 891 22.96 18.36 -3.48
CA LEU A 891 23.32 18.41 -4.90
C LEU A 891 22.23 17.79 -5.78
N ARG A 892 21.72 16.61 -5.42
CA ARG A 892 20.58 15.97 -6.11
C ARG A 892 19.35 16.86 -6.12
N ASN A 893 19.01 17.49 -4.99
CA ASN A 893 17.89 18.43 -4.90
C ASN A 893 18.12 19.70 -5.74
N MET A 894 19.35 20.21 -5.82
CA MET A 894 19.69 21.36 -6.66
C MET A 894 19.56 21.03 -8.15
N VAL A 895 20.03 19.86 -8.57
CA VAL A 895 19.84 19.34 -9.93
C VAL A 895 18.35 19.24 -10.24
N ARG A 896 17.56 18.66 -9.32
CA ARG A 896 16.09 18.54 -9.46
C ARG A 896 15.36 19.89 -9.54
N LYS A 897 15.88 20.94 -8.86
CA LYS A 897 15.29 22.29 -8.85
C LYS A 897 15.60 23.09 -10.12
N GLN A 898 16.56 22.66 -10.95
CA GLN A 898 16.89 23.33 -12.21
C GLN A 898 16.01 22.77 -13.33
N ASP A 899 15.38 23.65 -14.12
CA ASP A 899 14.65 23.31 -15.36
C ASP A 899 15.60 22.68 -16.43
N LYS A 900 15.13 22.56 -17.69
CA LYS A 900 15.79 21.87 -18.83
C LYS A 900 17.28 22.17 -19.11
N ILE A 901 17.91 23.17 -18.49
CA ILE A 901 19.34 23.48 -18.63
C ILE A 901 20.01 23.40 -17.25
N VAL A 902 20.40 22.18 -16.88
CA VAL A 902 21.15 21.94 -15.64
C VAL A 902 22.63 22.25 -15.88
N ASN A 903 23.25 22.92 -14.91
CA ASN A 903 24.68 23.21 -14.97
C ASN A 903 25.48 21.89 -15.09
N LYS A 904 26.25 21.72 -16.17
CA LYS A 904 27.04 20.51 -16.42
C LYS A 904 28.00 20.17 -15.27
N LYS A 905 28.62 21.19 -14.66
CA LYS A 905 29.51 21.03 -13.51
C LYS A 905 28.75 20.50 -12.28
N LEU A 906 27.50 20.92 -12.09
CA LEU A 906 26.64 20.43 -11.01
C LEU A 906 26.30 18.94 -11.20
N ILE A 907 26.00 18.50 -12.42
CA ILE A 907 25.77 17.08 -12.75
C ILE A 907 27.03 16.26 -12.47
N GLU A 908 28.16 16.66 -13.05
CA GLU A 908 29.45 15.97 -12.89
C GLU A 908 29.82 15.85 -11.39
N THR A 909 29.63 16.93 -10.62
CA THR A 909 29.88 16.90 -9.17
C THR A 909 28.91 15.96 -8.44
N THR A 910 27.63 15.97 -8.80
CA THR A 910 26.61 15.06 -8.22
C THR A 910 26.96 13.60 -8.47
N GLU A 911 27.40 13.27 -9.69
CA GLU A 911 27.84 11.92 -10.07
C GLU A 911 29.10 11.48 -9.30
N GLN A 912 30.06 12.38 -9.09
CA GLN A 912 31.24 12.10 -8.26
C GLN A 912 30.85 11.77 -6.81
N PHE A 913 29.95 12.54 -6.19
CA PHE A 913 29.45 12.23 -4.84
C PHE A 913 28.72 10.88 -4.80
N ASN A 914 27.92 10.54 -5.82
CA ASN A 914 27.26 9.23 -5.93
C ASN A 914 28.28 8.08 -6.03
N GLN A 915 29.33 8.23 -6.86
CA GLN A 915 30.37 7.22 -7.02
C GLN A 915 31.15 7.00 -5.73
N ILE A 916 31.56 8.07 -5.04
CA ILE A 916 32.26 7.97 -3.75
C ILE A 916 31.39 7.27 -2.72
N PHE A 917 30.12 7.64 -2.62
CA PHE A 917 29.17 7.01 -1.71
C PHE A 917 29.07 5.49 -1.94
N ASN A 918 28.87 5.08 -3.20
CA ASN A 918 28.76 3.67 -3.57
C ASN A 918 30.08 2.91 -3.33
N ASN A 919 31.23 3.54 -3.59
CA ASN A 919 32.54 2.93 -3.38
C ASN A 919 32.82 2.67 -1.90
N ILE A 920 32.50 3.61 -1.01
CA ILE A 920 32.68 3.43 0.45
C ILE A 920 31.76 2.31 0.97
N GLN A 921 30.50 2.26 0.52
CA GLN A 921 29.58 1.17 0.87
C GLN A 921 30.12 -0.18 0.41
N LYS A 922 30.64 -0.25 -0.83
CA LYS A 922 31.22 -1.47 -1.39
C LYS A 922 32.47 -1.92 -0.62
N ILE A 923 33.37 -1.00 -0.30
CA ILE A 923 34.57 -1.28 0.51
C ILE A 923 34.18 -1.91 1.85
N SER A 924 33.23 -1.29 2.54
CA SER A 924 32.77 -1.76 3.85
C SER A 924 32.12 -3.15 3.78
N TYR A 925 31.37 -3.43 2.71
CA TYR A 925 30.77 -4.74 2.46
C TYR A 925 31.82 -5.80 2.09
N ASP A 926 32.71 -5.49 1.14
CA ASP A 926 33.73 -6.42 0.64
C ASP A 926 34.77 -6.79 1.72
N PHE A 927 35.09 -5.86 2.62
CA PHE A 927 35.95 -6.12 3.78
C PHE A 927 35.39 -7.25 4.65
N VAL A 928 34.14 -7.13 5.08
CA VAL A 928 33.50 -8.16 5.92
C VAL A 928 33.23 -9.44 5.16
N LYS A 929 32.82 -9.34 3.89
CA LYS A 929 32.60 -10.52 3.04
C LYS A 929 33.87 -11.35 2.89
N THR A 930 35.02 -10.70 2.75
CA THR A 930 36.31 -11.40 2.66
C THR A 930 36.66 -12.13 3.96
N ILE A 931 36.36 -11.53 5.12
CA ILE A 931 36.51 -12.18 6.44
C ILE A 931 35.59 -13.41 6.57
N ASP A 932 34.37 -13.32 6.03
CA ASP A 932 33.40 -14.41 6.11
C ASP A 932 33.81 -15.63 5.25
N GLU A 933 34.19 -15.35 3.99
CA GLU A 933 34.45 -16.36 2.96
C GLU A 933 35.87 -16.96 3.00
N ARG A 934 36.87 -16.27 3.58
CA ARG A 934 38.28 -16.67 3.51
C ARG A 934 38.95 -16.71 4.88
N GLU A 935 39.93 -17.60 5.01
CA GLU A 935 40.83 -17.60 6.15
C GLU A 935 41.91 -16.52 5.96
N ILE A 936 41.95 -15.53 6.86
CA ILE A 936 42.90 -14.42 6.79
C ILE A 936 44.19 -14.78 7.53
N LYS A 937 45.24 -15.15 6.78
CA LYS A 937 46.53 -15.55 7.34
C LYS A 937 47.42 -14.39 7.81
N LYS A 938 47.21 -13.20 7.24
CA LYS A 938 47.93 -11.96 7.57
C LYS A 938 46.94 -10.81 7.64
N PHE A 939 46.40 -10.57 8.83
CA PHE A 939 45.35 -9.58 9.02
C PHE A 939 45.85 -8.15 8.79
N ASP A 940 47.06 -7.81 9.24
CA ASP A 940 47.63 -6.46 9.07
C ASP A 940 47.73 -6.06 7.59
N ASP A 941 48.29 -6.92 6.73
CA ASP A 941 48.39 -6.69 5.28
C ASP A 941 46.99 -6.48 4.67
N PHE A 942 46.04 -7.35 5.02
CA PHE A 942 44.65 -7.27 4.58
C PHE A 942 43.97 -5.98 5.03
N TYR A 943 44.10 -5.61 6.32
CA TYR A 943 43.52 -4.40 6.89
C TYR A 943 44.11 -3.15 6.23
N SER A 944 45.43 -3.07 6.07
CA SER A 944 46.11 -1.95 5.42
C SER A 944 45.64 -1.72 3.98
N ASP A 945 45.33 -2.78 3.21
CA ASP A 945 44.80 -2.63 1.85
C ASP A 945 43.46 -1.89 1.82
N TYR A 946 42.57 -2.12 2.80
CA TYR A 946 41.28 -1.42 2.90
C TYR A 946 41.41 -0.04 3.58
N GLU A 947 42.26 0.08 4.60
CA GLU A 947 42.54 1.35 5.27
C GLU A 947 43.10 2.39 4.29
N ASN A 948 44.04 1.99 3.42
CA ASN A 948 44.60 2.87 2.38
C ASN A 948 43.53 3.38 1.40
N GLN A 949 42.57 2.52 1.02
CA GLN A 949 41.45 2.93 0.15
C GLN A 949 40.53 3.94 0.85
N ILE A 950 40.29 3.79 2.14
CA ILE A 950 39.45 4.71 2.93
C ILE A 950 40.15 6.05 3.15
N GLN A 951 41.46 6.04 3.46
CA GLN A 951 42.26 7.26 3.61
C GLN A 951 42.23 8.14 2.34
N GLU A 952 42.23 7.53 1.15
CA GLU A 952 42.10 8.26 -0.12
C GLU A 952 40.79 9.09 -0.18
N PHE A 953 39.69 8.59 0.38
CA PHE A 953 38.43 9.33 0.46
C PHE A 953 38.43 10.40 1.55
N GLU A 954 39.13 10.18 2.67
CA GLU A 954 39.28 11.19 3.72
C GLU A 954 39.99 12.45 3.19
N GLU A 955 40.93 12.32 2.27
CA GLU A 955 41.60 13.44 1.62
C GLU A 955 40.74 14.10 0.54
N LYS A 956 40.00 13.31 -0.26
CA LYS A 956 39.18 13.81 -1.37
C LYS A 956 37.91 14.54 -0.93
N ILE A 957 37.20 14.03 0.09
CA ILE A 957 35.88 14.57 0.50
C ILE A 957 35.95 16.05 0.92
N PRO A 958 36.93 16.51 1.72
CA PRO A 958 37.07 17.93 2.06
C PRO A 958 37.26 18.85 0.85
N ILE A 959 38.00 18.39 -0.16
CA ILE A 959 38.24 19.13 -1.41
C ILE A 959 36.91 19.29 -2.16
N LEU A 960 36.18 18.20 -2.35
CA LEU A 960 34.87 18.21 -3.00
C LEU A 960 33.84 19.05 -2.22
N LYS A 961 33.85 18.99 -0.89
CA LYS A 961 33.01 19.85 -0.04
C LYS A 961 33.33 21.33 -0.21
N LYS A 962 34.58 21.69 -0.51
CA LYS A 962 34.95 23.07 -0.80
C LYS A 962 34.47 23.49 -2.19
N GLU A 963 34.52 22.60 -3.16
CA GLU A 963 34.05 22.85 -4.52
C GLU A 963 32.55 23.14 -4.55
N ILE A 964 31.73 22.36 -3.82
CA ILE A 964 30.26 22.56 -3.81
C ILE A 964 29.79 23.86 -3.14
N ARG A 965 30.68 24.59 -2.45
CA ARG A 965 30.36 25.94 -1.95
C ARG A 965 30.06 26.92 -3.07
N GLU A 966 30.60 26.67 -4.26
CA GLU A 966 30.25 27.46 -5.45
C GLU A 966 28.77 27.32 -5.83
N PHE A 967 28.12 26.23 -5.40
CA PHE A 967 26.69 25.98 -5.54
C PHE A 967 25.90 26.47 -4.31
N GLY A 968 26.52 27.15 -3.35
CA GLY A 968 25.86 27.63 -2.13
C GLY A 968 25.57 26.54 -1.09
N ILE A 969 26.18 25.36 -1.21
CA ILE A 969 26.13 24.30 -0.20
C ILE A 969 27.33 24.47 0.73
N TYR A 970 27.06 24.78 2.01
CA TYR A 970 28.08 25.10 3.01
C TYR A 970 28.38 23.97 3.99
#